data_AF-A0A1V0AAS2-F1
#
_entry.id   AF-A0A1V0AAS2-F1
#
_cell.length_a   1.000
_cell.length_b   1.000
_cell.length_c   1.000
_cell.angle_alpha   90.00
_cell.angle_beta   90.00
_cell.angle_gamma   90.00
#
_symmetry.space_group_name_H-M   'P 1'
#
loop_
_entity.id
_entity.type
_entity.pdbx_description
1 polymer ?
#
loop_
_entity_poly.entity_id
_entity_poly.type
_entity_poly.pdbx_seq_one_letter_code
_entity_poly.pdbx_strand_id
1 'polypeptide(L)'
;MAITYPTADPGAFLAALQATDWSAFEPARDLPPLRAALAELERTQGITDAHRLATERIKGLGAVLRHPDGHPAEINGYGLSPCGRYLAIGSWCGDDYEQGGMLQVWELAGARCVNVLDGITGGVGWPGYRRTIQWSADGRRVALAYNTNGVGVWDPFGEEPEPLGEAYVTDGNSRPPGFAFAPDGTRAFIVTGTEGEVQGCVAPLTEGEVYWAYDDEDEGGLGVALLSEPLPDAVRTLLGDDELFLRDVFWSRDGRRLHGCADGWVCALDADSGRVLWFAEAGTGADAPSWSRDERYFAHQLHGQLLIGDSLTGWTVAKLPGHPGASELCWGSYGPVARLAVVVPDGNEANARPHVTIHDQGRHRYDVDVALRWVDPDYDGAAWAWSPDGLHAAALTAHGQVEVWSLGDVPSRVGAVEAPAGAAGVVWGADGVIALVGPTCLRFFQAADGRITGDFAFLRTPPEPRPLELDGEDVGEEVRAGEEASADPTFALDDETWAVAFEQGQVIAPPERAHALDGALAWTVQRRFGWPVRWGTLDVAPDAATAAERFGPPLREYLEPFRGHTPPADEDWPPPNTVTLEDLFQLALASVRPLASGWDYHVSRNLRHAARLKARLGDPAGARALLDEIPTPADRVRGAADVATILAAAGRHDEARTFFDGDESRAEAALDEYNVAFVASSVAGAYAAMGDPRADAWFARARAAIEPETNPGEHRLAVAWALIECGRENEGRALLLDGGTPTVFSSVPLLAYLILTHRDHLAREIIPLRDPAAEEWQAQGWFDGWEAVEVLARLGRPDLLREWARVYGDGYAYEDQLAQAEANARRDPARPRPSEGELAALIDAYATLRKTPRSQREHPTQLLAVQAAECGHLGAALDLIRRLPADDLNGQAGHAFRAIWITVTGLDVEPW
;
A
#
# COMPACT_ATOMS: atom_id res chain seq x y z
N MET A 1 27.50 -15.72 -37.04
CA MET A 1 28.63 -16.45 -36.42
C MET A 1 28.92 -15.76 -35.10
N ALA A 2 29.03 -16.49 -33.98
CA ALA A 2 29.41 -15.88 -32.71
C ALA A 2 30.83 -15.30 -32.82
N ILE A 3 31.01 -14.05 -32.40
CA ILE A 3 32.33 -13.39 -32.40
C ILE A 3 33.21 -14.13 -31.39
N THR A 4 34.37 -14.61 -31.83
CA THR A 4 35.31 -15.32 -30.96
C THR A 4 36.37 -14.33 -30.48
N TYR A 5 36.40 -14.05 -29.18
CA TYR A 5 37.38 -13.14 -28.59
C TYR A 5 38.59 -13.92 -28.04
N PRO A 6 39.83 -13.45 -28.29
CA PRO A 6 41.03 -14.08 -27.73
C PRO A 6 41.10 -13.87 -26.21
N THR A 7 41.24 -14.93 -25.42
CA THR A 7 40.94 -14.92 -23.98
C THR A 7 42.11 -14.56 -23.05
N ALA A 8 43.14 -13.84 -23.49
CA ALA A 8 44.28 -13.54 -22.58
C ALA A 8 45.17 -12.35 -22.93
N ASP A 9 45.22 -11.93 -24.20
CA ASP A 9 46.06 -10.78 -24.62
C ASP A 9 45.19 -9.53 -24.81
N PRO A 10 45.34 -8.49 -23.97
CA PRO A 10 44.60 -7.23 -24.12
C PRO A 10 44.73 -6.60 -25.51
N GLY A 11 45.91 -6.70 -26.13
CA GLY A 11 46.18 -6.11 -27.45
C GLY A 11 45.42 -6.82 -28.56
N ALA A 12 45.48 -8.14 -28.59
CA ALA A 12 44.70 -8.95 -29.53
C ALA A 12 43.18 -8.79 -29.31
N PHE A 13 42.72 -8.69 -28.06
CA PHE A 13 41.30 -8.47 -27.75
C PHE A 13 40.83 -7.11 -28.30
N LEU A 14 41.59 -6.04 -28.03
CA LEU A 14 41.29 -4.71 -28.55
C LEU A 14 41.24 -4.69 -30.09
N ALA A 15 42.22 -5.33 -30.75
CA ALA A 15 42.26 -5.43 -32.20
C ALA A 15 41.04 -6.20 -32.75
N ALA A 16 40.59 -7.26 -32.07
CA ALA A 16 39.39 -7.99 -32.43
C ALA A 16 38.12 -7.14 -32.29
N LEU A 17 37.99 -6.35 -31.21
CA LEU A 17 36.87 -5.41 -31.02
C LEU A 17 36.87 -4.30 -32.07
N GLN A 18 38.04 -3.79 -32.46
CA GLN A 18 38.18 -2.78 -33.51
C GLN A 18 37.80 -3.33 -34.89
N ALA A 19 38.07 -4.60 -35.15
CA ALA A 19 37.72 -5.28 -36.40
C ALA A 19 36.25 -5.78 -36.44
N THR A 20 35.54 -5.72 -35.30
CA THR A 20 34.14 -6.16 -35.22
C THR A 20 33.23 -5.17 -35.97
N ASP A 21 32.31 -5.71 -36.78
CA ASP A 21 31.24 -4.92 -37.40
C ASP A 21 30.10 -4.71 -36.39
N TRP A 22 30.14 -3.57 -35.71
CA TRP A 22 29.15 -3.18 -34.72
C TRP A 22 27.76 -2.87 -35.30
N SER A 23 27.64 -2.68 -36.62
CA SER A 23 26.33 -2.48 -37.26
C SER A 23 25.51 -3.76 -37.34
N ALA A 24 26.15 -4.93 -37.25
CA ALA A 24 25.52 -6.24 -37.21
C ALA A 24 25.43 -6.83 -35.78
N PHE A 25 25.73 -6.01 -34.76
CA PHE A 25 25.72 -6.42 -33.36
C PHE A 25 24.28 -6.55 -32.85
N GLU A 26 23.93 -7.73 -32.37
CA GLU A 26 22.61 -8.02 -31.77
C GLU A 26 22.80 -8.23 -30.26
N PRO A 27 22.31 -7.33 -29.39
CA PRO A 27 22.56 -7.42 -27.94
C PRO A 27 22.23 -8.78 -27.34
N ALA A 28 21.07 -9.35 -27.67
CA ALA A 28 20.68 -10.67 -27.16
C ALA A 28 21.61 -11.82 -27.56
N ARG A 29 22.29 -11.71 -28.70
CA ARG A 29 23.21 -12.74 -29.22
C ARG A 29 24.65 -12.49 -28.76
N ASP A 30 25.10 -11.24 -28.83
CA ASP A 30 26.52 -10.90 -28.77
C ASP A 30 26.95 -10.30 -27.43
N LEU A 31 26.06 -9.64 -26.68
CA LEU A 31 26.41 -8.96 -25.44
C LEU A 31 26.79 -9.94 -24.31
N PRO A 32 26.02 -11.01 -24.01
CA PRO A 32 26.40 -11.95 -22.96
C PRO A 32 27.80 -12.59 -23.14
N PRO A 33 28.17 -13.15 -24.31
CA PRO A 33 29.51 -13.71 -24.49
C PRO A 33 30.61 -12.65 -24.48
N LEU A 34 30.35 -11.44 -24.99
CA LEU A 34 31.30 -10.32 -24.91
C LEU A 34 31.54 -9.91 -23.44
N ARG A 35 30.47 -9.75 -22.66
CA ARG A 35 30.53 -9.40 -21.23
C ARG A 35 31.30 -10.46 -20.44
N ALA A 36 31.05 -11.74 -20.69
CA ALA A 36 31.79 -12.83 -20.05
C ALA A 36 33.29 -12.80 -20.39
N ALA A 37 33.62 -12.57 -21.68
CA ALA A 37 35.01 -12.50 -22.13
C ALA A 37 35.76 -11.28 -21.55
N LEU A 38 35.10 -10.12 -21.44
CA LEU A 38 35.66 -8.94 -20.78
C LEU A 38 35.79 -9.13 -19.27
N ALA A 39 34.83 -9.75 -18.59
CA ALA A 39 34.94 -10.04 -17.17
C ALA A 39 36.16 -10.96 -16.86
N GLU A 40 36.44 -11.93 -17.73
CA GLU A 40 37.64 -12.76 -17.61
C GLU A 40 38.93 -11.98 -17.91
N LEU A 41 38.90 -11.07 -18.89
CA LEU A 41 40.01 -10.16 -19.16
C LEU A 41 40.28 -9.23 -17.97
N GLU A 42 39.23 -8.66 -17.37
CA GLU A 42 39.31 -7.84 -16.15
C GLU A 42 39.95 -8.63 -15.01
N ARG A 43 39.52 -9.87 -14.78
CA ARG A 43 40.05 -10.72 -13.71
C ARG A 43 41.54 -11.02 -13.88
N THR A 44 42.03 -11.07 -15.12
CA THR A 44 43.41 -11.46 -15.42
C THR A 44 44.35 -10.28 -15.66
N GLN A 45 43.85 -9.16 -16.17
CA GLN A 45 44.65 -8.01 -16.63
C GLN A 45 44.17 -6.66 -16.07
N GLY A 46 43.09 -6.64 -15.27
CA GLY A 46 42.40 -5.42 -14.88
C GLY A 46 41.63 -4.78 -16.02
N ILE A 47 41.13 -3.55 -15.79
CA ILE A 47 40.40 -2.79 -16.81
C ILE A 47 41.37 -2.25 -17.85
N THR A 48 41.06 -2.49 -19.12
CA THR A 48 41.92 -2.19 -20.29
C THR A 48 41.18 -1.33 -21.31
N ASP A 49 41.89 -0.86 -22.34
CA ASP A 49 41.30 -0.13 -23.47
C ASP A 49 40.22 -0.92 -24.22
N ALA A 50 40.26 -2.26 -24.16
CA ALA A 50 39.20 -3.10 -24.72
C ALA A 50 37.85 -2.87 -24.01
N HIS A 51 37.87 -2.72 -22.68
CA HIS A 51 36.68 -2.42 -21.88
C HIS A 51 36.12 -1.03 -22.20
N ARG A 52 37.02 -0.05 -22.32
CA ARG A 52 36.67 1.34 -22.67
C ARG A 52 36.04 1.42 -24.05
N LEU A 53 36.66 0.78 -25.05
CA LEU A 53 36.13 0.72 -26.42
C LEU A 53 34.77 0.01 -26.46
N ALA A 54 34.64 -1.15 -25.81
CA ALA A 54 33.38 -1.88 -25.78
C ALA A 54 32.28 -1.04 -25.12
N THR A 55 32.56 -0.36 -24.01
CA THR A 55 31.58 0.48 -23.33
C THR A 55 31.13 1.66 -24.20
N GLU A 56 32.05 2.33 -24.89
CA GLU A 56 31.70 3.39 -25.85
C GLU A 56 30.82 2.87 -27.00
N ARG A 57 31.08 1.66 -27.49
CA ARG A 57 30.25 1.02 -28.52
C ARG A 57 28.87 0.66 -28.00
N ILE A 58 28.79 0.10 -26.79
CA ILE A 58 27.54 -0.24 -26.11
C ILE A 58 26.68 1.02 -25.86
N LYS A 59 27.28 2.12 -25.39
CA LYS A 59 26.59 3.42 -25.29
C LYS A 59 26.04 3.88 -26.63
N GLY A 60 26.82 3.71 -27.70
CA GLY A 60 26.37 3.99 -29.08
C GLY A 60 25.21 3.12 -29.58
N LEU A 61 24.85 2.02 -28.89
CA LEU A 61 23.67 1.20 -29.16
C LEU A 61 22.42 1.67 -28.38
N GLY A 62 22.48 2.85 -27.74
CA GLY A 62 21.38 3.38 -26.94
C GLY A 62 21.33 2.83 -25.52
N ALA A 63 22.50 2.55 -24.92
CA ALA A 63 22.53 2.16 -23.52
C ALA A 63 22.20 3.35 -22.61
N VAL A 64 21.34 3.13 -21.62
CA VAL A 64 20.95 4.16 -20.63
C VAL A 64 21.49 3.81 -19.25
N LEU A 65 21.92 4.81 -18.50
CA LEU A 65 22.41 4.65 -17.14
C LEU A 65 21.23 4.47 -16.18
N ARG A 66 21.28 3.47 -15.29
CA ARG A 66 20.24 3.23 -14.28
C ARG A 66 20.85 3.02 -12.89
N HIS A 67 20.09 3.43 -11.88
CA HIS A 67 20.26 3.01 -10.49
C HIS A 67 19.09 2.08 -10.07
N PRO A 68 19.29 1.29 -8.99
CA PRO A 68 18.30 0.34 -8.49
C PRO A 68 17.38 0.92 -7.43
N ASP A 69 17.70 2.07 -6.85
CA ASP A 69 16.82 2.69 -5.86
C ASP A 69 15.61 3.31 -6.56
N GLY A 70 14.43 3.22 -5.96
CA GLY A 70 13.24 3.84 -6.55
C GLY A 70 11.91 3.21 -6.14
N HIS A 71 11.92 2.11 -5.37
CA HIS A 71 10.70 1.62 -4.75
C HIS A 71 10.20 2.67 -3.73
N PRO A 72 8.96 3.19 -3.85
CA PRO A 72 8.40 4.12 -2.86
C PRO A 72 7.98 3.41 -1.57
N ALA A 73 7.72 2.11 -1.61
CA ALA A 73 7.34 1.31 -0.45
C ALA A 73 8.09 -0.02 -0.42
N GLU A 74 7.82 -0.84 0.59
CA GLU A 74 8.39 -2.18 0.70
C GLU A 74 8.07 -3.05 -0.52
N ILE A 75 8.99 -3.95 -0.86
CA ILE A 75 8.81 -4.96 -1.89
C ILE A 75 7.79 -5.98 -1.40
N ASN A 76 6.63 -6.03 -2.08
CA ASN A 76 5.51 -6.87 -1.70
C ASN A 76 5.40 -8.15 -2.54
N GLY A 77 5.95 -8.15 -3.75
CA GLY A 77 5.85 -9.29 -4.66
C GLY A 77 7.10 -9.48 -5.50
N TYR A 78 7.36 -10.72 -5.89
CA TYR A 78 8.43 -11.03 -6.84
C TYR A 78 8.12 -12.26 -7.69
N GLY A 79 8.70 -12.32 -8.89
CA GLY A 79 8.51 -13.42 -9.83
C GLY A 79 9.76 -13.71 -10.65
N LEU A 80 10.26 -14.94 -10.58
CA LEU A 80 11.36 -15.39 -11.43
C LEU A 80 10.83 -15.79 -12.81
N SER A 81 11.41 -15.22 -13.87
CA SER A 81 11.05 -15.55 -15.24
C SER A 81 11.21 -17.05 -15.55
N PRO A 82 10.45 -17.63 -16.50
CA PRO A 82 10.53 -19.06 -16.81
C PRO A 82 11.92 -19.54 -17.23
N CYS A 83 12.71 -18.66 -17.84
CA CYS A 83 14.09 -18.92 -18.25
C CYS A 83 15.12 -18.78 -17.11
N GLY A 84 14.71 -18.29 -15.95
CA GLY A 84 15.55 -18.09 -14.77
C GLY A 84 16.55 -16.94 -14.88
N ARG A 85 16.55 -16.14 -15.95
CA ARG A 85 17.53 -15.05 -16.16
C ARG A 85 17.10 -13.71 -15.63
N TYR A 86 15.79 -13.53 -15.43
CA TYR A 86 15.19 -12.29 -14.94
C TYR A 86 14.37 -12.52 -13.69
N LEU A 87 14.45 -11.59 -12.75
CA LEU A 87 13.59 -11.48 -11.57
C LEU A 87 12.83 -10.16 -11.66
N ALA A 88 11.51 -10.24 -11.63
CA ALA A 88 10.66 -9.07 -11.42
C ALA A 88 10.42 -8.90 -9.91
N ILE A 89 10.51 -7.66 -9.42
CA ILE A 89 10.13 -7.28 -8.06
C ILE A 89 9.22 -6.07 -8.14
N GLY A 90 8.22 -6.01 -7.26
CA GLY A 90 7.22 -4.94 -7.25
C GLY A 90 6.98 -4.40 -5.85
N SER A 91 6.70 -3.10 -5.78
CA SER A 91 6.22 -2.44 -4.55
C SER A 91 4.83 -1.87 -4.75
N TRP A 92 4.08 -1.81 -3.65
CA TRP A 92 2.86 -1.00 -3.56
C TRP A 92 3.22 0.50 -3.62
N CYS A 93 2.21 1.38 -3.64
CA CYS A 93 2.38 2.83 -3.73
C CYS A 93 2.72 3.50 -2.39
N GLY A 94 2.40 2.87 -1.26
CA GLY A 94 2.50 3.52 0.05
C GLY A 94 1.33 4.48 0.28
N ASP A 95 1.57 5.59 0.99
CA ASP A 95 0.52 6.56 1.32
C ASP A 95 0.11 7.41 0.09
N ASP A 96 1.00 7.57 -0.90
CA ASP A 96 0.76 8.36 -2.11
C ASP A 96 0.28 7.47 -3.27
N TYR A 97 -1.04 7.33 -3.37
CA TYR A 97 -1.67 6.47 -4.39
C TYR A 97 -1.46 6.99 -5.82
N GLU A 98 -1.37 8.32 -5.99
CA GLU A 98 -1.20 9.00 -7.28
C GLU A 98 0.25 8.89 -7.79
N GLN A 99 1.24 8.90 -6.89
CA GLN A 99 2.62 8.57 -7.25
C GLN A 99 2.72 7.15 -7.83
N GLY A 100 1.86 6.23 -7.36
CA GLY A 100 1.86 4.84 -7.78
C GLY A 100 3.02 4.04 -7.20
N GLY A 101 3.09 2.76 -7.58
CA GLY A 101 4.19 1.87 -7.23
C GLY A 101 5.12 1.60 -8.41
N MET A 102 6.03 0.66 -8.22
CA MET A 102 7.12 0.41 -9.16
C MET A 102 7.28 -1.07 -9.46
N LEU A 103 7.50 -1.41 -10.73
CA LEU A 103 8.01 -2.71 -11.16
C LEU A 103 9.47 -2.59 -11.58
N GLN A 104 10.36 -3.35 -10.95
CA GLN A 104 11.75 -3.48 -11.40
C GLN A 104 12.02 -4.84 -12.00
N VAL A 105 12.83 -4.86 -13.06
CA VAL A 105 13.29 -6.09 -13.71
C VAL A 105 14.80 -6.20 -13.59
N TRP A 106 15.25 -7.30 -13.01
CA TRP A 106 16.64 -7.55 -12.68
C TRP A 106 17.22 -8.67 -13.54
N GLU A 107 18.37 -8.43 -14.17
CA GLU A 107 19.13 -9.49 -14.85
C GLU A 107 20.05 -10.18 -13.85
N LEU A 108 19.86 -11.48 -13.64
CA LEU A 108 20.60 -12.24 -12.63
C LEU A 108 22.09 -12.36 -12.97
N ALA A 109 22.43 -12.60 -14.25
CA ALA A 109 23.82 -12.74 -14.68
C ALA A 109 24.65 -11.46 -14.48
N GLY A 110 24.00 -10.29 -14.60
CA GLY A 110 24.62 -8.98 -14.33
C GLY A 110 24.49 -8.54 -12.87
N ALA A 111 23.54 -9.10 -12.12
CA ALA A 111 23.09 -8.59 -10.82
C ALA A 111 22.78 -7.09 -10.86
N ARG A 112 22.03 -6.66 -11.89
CA ARG A 112 21.68 -5.26 -12.13
C ARG A 112 20.21 -5.11 -12.50
N CYS A 113 19.63 -4.01 -12.04
CA CYS A 113 18.33 -3.53 -12.49
C CYS A 113 18.47 -3.13 -13.96
N VAL A 114 17.77 -3.82 -14.84
CA VAL A 114 17.81 -3.58 -16.29
C VAL A 114 16.59 -2.80 -16.77
N ASN A 115 15.49 -2.83 -16.02
CA ASN A 115 14.35 -1.97 -16.28
C ASN A 115 13.63 -1.53 -15.01
N VAL A 116 12.99 -0.37 -15.12
CA VAL A 116 12.12 0.25 -14.15
C VAL A 116 10.87 0.69 -14.90
N LEU A 117 9.70 0.30 -14.41
CA LEU A 117 8.41 0.90 -14.75
C LEU A 117 7.93 1.59 -13.48
N ASP A 118 8.03 2.92 -13.46
CA ASP A 118 7.72 3.79 -12.33
C ASP A 118 6.38 4.51 -12.58
N GLY A 119 5.55 4.67 -11.55
CA GLY A 119 4.23 5.28 -11.67
C GLY A 119 3.09 4.31 -12.01
N ILE A 120 3.21 3.02 -11.66
CA ILE A 120 2.09 2.07 -11.83
C ILE A 120 0.99 2.46 -10.83
N THR A 121 -0.13 2.97 -11.33
CA THR A 121 -1.26 3.46 -10.51
C THR A 121 -1.69 2.45 -9.45
N GLY A 122 -1.78 2.90 -8.19
CA GLY A 122 -2.11 2.06 -7.03
C GLY A 122 -1.11 0.94 -6.69
N GLY A 123 0.02 0.89 -7.38
CA GLY A 123 1.18 0.03 -7.11
C GLY A 123 1.05 -1.43 -7.49
N VAL A 124 2.16 -2.15 -7.34
CA VAL A 124 2.30 -3.56 -7.73
C VAL A 124 2.12 -4.47 -6.51
N GLY A 125 1.10 -5.31 -6.56
CA GLY A 125 0.72 -6.19 -5.47
C GLY A 125 0.23 -5.42 -4.24
N TRP A 126 0.02 -6.15 -3.13
CA TRP A 126 -0.35 -5.62 -1.83
C TRP A 126 0.35 -6.40 -0.71
N PRO A 127 0.58 -5.79 0.46
CA PRO A 127 1.06 -6.50 1.63
C PRO A 127 0.14 -7.68 2.00
N GLY A 128 0.74 -8.85 2.30
CA GLY A 128 -0.01 -10.05 2.68
C GLY A 128 -0.66 -10.83 1.53
N TYR A 129 -0.36 -10.46 0.28
CA TYR A 129 -0.80 -11.20 -0.90
C TYR A 129 0.39 -11.74 -1.68
N ARG A 130 0.34 -13.03 -2.02
CA ARG A 130 1.35 -13.68 -2.86
C ARG A 130 0.83 -13.98 -4.26
N ARG A 131 1.76 -14.32 -5.16
CA ARG A 131 1.57 -14.57 -6.59
C ARG A 131 0.99 -13.37 -7.34
N THR A 132 1.30 -12.17 -6.85
CA THR A 132 0.85 -10.90 -7.42
C THR A 132 1.59 -10.56 -8.71
N ILE A 133 2.72 -11.21 -9.00
CA ILE A 133 3.53 -11.06 -10.22
C ILE A 133 3.65 -12.41 -10.95
N GLN A 134 3.13 -12.53 -12.16
CA GLN A 134 3.17 -13.76 -12.95
C GLN A 134 3.71 -13.54 -14.35
N TRP A 135 4.71 -14.32 -14.75
CA TRP A 135 5.27 -14.26 -16.11
C TRP A 135 4.46 -15.12 -17.08
N SER A 136 4.31 -14.65 -18.33
CA SER A 136 3.89 -15.50 -19.44
C SER A 136 4.88 -16.65 -19.66
N ALA A 137 4.42 -17.76 -20.26
CA ALA A 137 5.27 -18.94 -20.44
C ALA A 137 6.51 -18.68 -21.32
N ASP A 138 6.42 -17.75 -22.26
CA ASP A 138 7.53 -17.31 -23.12
C ASP A 138 8.42 -16.22 -22.48
N GLY A 139 8.05 -15.72 -21.30
CA GLY A 139 8.77 -14.69 -20.55
C GLY A 139 8.77 -13.31 -21.22
N ARG A 140 7.82 -13.05 -22.13
CA ARG A 140 7.69 -11.76 -22.82
C ARG A 140 6.71 -10.79 -22.16
N ARG A 141 5.86 -11.26 -21.26
CA ARG A 141 4.84 -10.47 -20.57
C ARG A 141 4.85 -10.78 -19.09
N VAL A 142 4.50 -9.80 -18.28
CA VAL A 142 4.27 -9.95 -16.84
C VAL A 142 2.87 -9.45 -16.53
N ALA A 143 2.08 -10.27 -15.86
CA ALA A 143 0.80 -9.89 -15.29
C ALA A 143 0.96 -9.50 -13.83
N LEU A 144 0.28 -8.43 -13.42
CA LEU A 144 0.32 -7.88 -12.06
C LEU A 144 -1.09 -7.79 -11.50
N ALA A 145 -1.26 -8.13 -10.22
CA ALA A 145 -2.34 -7.55 -9.42
C ALA A 145 -1.92 -6.13 -9.02
N TYR A 146 -2.75 -5.13 -9.29
CA TYR A 146 -2.42 -3.71 -9.10
C TYR A 146 -3.69 -2.87 -8.91
N ASN A 147 -3.55 -1.60 -8.57
CA ASN A 147 -4.65 -0.63 -8.48
C ASN A 147 -5.87 -1.14 -7.67
N THR A 148 -5.61 -1.69 -6.49
CA THR A 148 -6.58 -2.31 -5.57
C THR A 148 -7.29 -3.55 -6.13
N ASN A 149 -8.01 -3.47 -7.25
CA ASN A 149 -8.82 -4.56 -7.81
C ASN A 149 -8.46 -4.92 -9.27
N GLY A 150 -7.39 -4.34 -9.82
CA GLY A 150 -6.98 -4.53 -11.20
C GLY A 150 -6.06 -5.74 -11.41
N VAL A 151 -6.20 -6.39 -12.57
CA VAL A 151 -5.19 -7.30 -13.12
C VAL A 151 -4.78 -6.80 -14.51
N GLY A 152 -3.49 -6.48 -14.66
CA GLY A 152 -2.96 -5.86 -15.88
C GLY A 152 -1.76 -6.62 -16.42
N VAL A 153 -1.38 -6.36 -17.66
CA VAL A 153 -0.22 -6.99 -18.32
C VAL A 153 0.74 -5.95 -18.88
N TRP A 154 2.03 -6.09 -18.59
CA TRP A 154 3.10 -5.22 -19.08
C TRP A 154 4.11 -5.97 -19.95
N ASP A 155 4.79 -5.24 -20.83
CA ASP A 155 6.10 -5.67 -21.34
C ASP A 155 7.16 -5.33 -20.27
N PRO A 156 7.77 -6.33 -19.60
CA PRO A 156 8.78 -6.08 -18.57
C PRO A 156 10.02 -5.33 -19.09
N PHE A 157 10.19 -5.24 -20.42
CA PHE A 157 11.28 -4.54 -21.09
C PHE A 157 10.82 -3.33 -21.90
N GLY A 158 9.56 -2.91 -21.73
CA GLY A 158 8.96 -1.71 -22.32
C GLY A 158 9.38 -0.42 -21.62
N GLU A 159 8.89 0.71 -22.14
CA GLU A 159 9.15 2.06 -21.58
C GLU A 159 7.99 2.57 -20.73
N GLU A 160 6.76 2.18 -21.08
CA GLU A 160 5.53 2.73 -20.51
C GLU A 160 5.13 2.06 -19.19
N PRO A 161 4.73 2.84 -18.17
CA PRO A 161 4.16 2.33 -16.94
C PRO A 161 2.68 1.91 -17.07
N GLU A 162 2.01 2.24 -18.18
CA GLU A 162 0.65 1.78 -18.45
C GLU A 162 0.61 0.31 -18.89
N PRO A 163 -0.44 -0.43 -18.49
CA PRO A 163 -0.61 -1.80 -18.94
C PRO A 163 -0.88 -1.86 -20.45
N LEU A 164 -0.38 -2.91 -21.10
CA LEU A 164 -0.77 -3.27 -22.46
C LEU A 164 -2.27 -3.58 -22.55
N GLY A 165 -2.84 -4.16 -21.49
CA GLY A 165 -4.27 -4.40 -21.33
C GLY A 165 -4.59 -4.81 -19.90
N GLU A 166 -5.77 -4.46 -19.43
CA GLU A 166 -6.16 -4.57 -18.03
C GLU A 166 -7.62 -4.97 -17.83
N ALA A 167 -7.90 -5.53 -16.65
CA ALA A 167 -9.24 -5.86 -16.22
C ALA A 167 -9.48 -5.43 -14.77
N TYR A 168 -10.55 -4.66 -14.56
CA TYR A 168 -11.10 -4.32 -13.24
C TYR A 168 -12.35 -5.15 -13.02
N VAL A 169 -12.22 -6.17 -12.18
CA VAL A 169 -13.29 -7.11 -11.90
C VAL A 169 -13.55 -7.12 -10.40
N THR A 170 -14.73 -6.68 -9.97
CA THR A 170 -15.04 -6.45 -8.55
C THR A 170 -16.42 -6.96 -8.13
N ASP A 171 -16.49 -7.47 -6.91
CA ASP A 171 -17.72 -7.83 -6.18
C ASP A 171 -18.01 -6.81 -5.07
N GLY A 172 -17.45 -5.61 -5.18
CA GLY A 172 -17.56 -4.54 -4.18
C GLY A 172 -16.46 -4.58 -3.11
N ASN A 173 -15.65 -5.64 -3.04
CA ASN A 173 -14.52 -5.70 -2.12
C ASN A 173 -13.36 -4.82 -2.59
N SER A 174 -12.75 -4.06 -1.67
CA SER A 174 -11.52 -3.29 -1.94
C SER A 174 -10.28 -4.12 -1.58
N ARG A 175 -9.90 -5.08 -2.42
CA ARG A 175 -8.72 -5.94 -2.23
C ARG A 175 -8.23 -6.55 -3.54
N PRO A 176 -6.91 -6.82 -3.69
CA PRO A 176 -6.40 -7.42 -4.91
C PRO A 176 -6.98 -8.82 -5.13
N PRO A 177 -7.37 -9.14 -6.38
CA PRO A 177 -7.89 -10.45 -6.69
C PRO A 177 -6.75 -11.48 -6.76
N GLY A 178 -7.03 -12.69 -6.30
CA GLY A 178 -6.24 -13.84 -6.73
C GLY A 178 -6.43 -14.03 -8.23
N PHE A 179 -5.35 -14.29 -8.97
CA PHE A 179 -5.46 -14.49 -10.41
C PHE A 179 -4.49 -15.55 -10.93
N ALA A 180 -4.80 -16.08 -12.11
CA ALA A 180 -3.95 -17.00 -12.85
C ALA A 180 -3.72 -16.47 -14.26
N PHE A 181 -2.47 -16.14 -14.59
CA PHE A 181 -2.15 -15.68 -15.94
C PHE A 181 -2.08 -16.86 -16.92
N ALA A 182 -2.75 -16.74 -18.06
CA ALA A 182 -2.74 -17.79 -19.06
C ALA A 182 -1.35 -17.91 -19.72
N PRO A 183 -0.94 -19.13 -20.13
CA PRO A 183 0.39 -19.36 -20.69
C PRO A 183 0.63 -18.64 -22.04
N ASP A 184 -0.44 -18.28 -22.75
CA ASP A 184 -0.38 -17.49 -23.99
C ASP A 184 -0.05 -16.01 -23.75
N GLY A 185 -0.18 -15.53 -22.52
CA GLY A 185 0.07 -14.15 -22.14
C GLY A 185 -1.01 -13.15 -22.57
N THR A 186 -2.23 -13.62 -22.90
CA THR A 186 -3.30 -12.77 -23.46
C THR A 186 -4.58 -12.72 -22.63
N ARG A 187 -4.68 -13.50 -21.55
CA ARG A 187 -5.86 -13.53 -20.67
C ARG A 187 -5.47 -13.97 -19.25
N ALA A 188 -6.31 -13.67 -18.26
CA ALA A 188 -6.18 -14.21 -16.92
C ALA A 188 -7.53 -14.69 -16.38
N PHE A 189 -7.49 -15.69 -15.50
CA PHE A 189 -8.61 -16.01 -14.63
C PHE A 189 -8.47 -15.15 -13.38
N ILE A 190 -9.52 -14.44 -13.01
CA ILE A 190 -9.56 -13.48 -11.91
C ILE A 190 -10.63 -13.95 -10.93
N VAL A 191 -10.22 -14.18 -9.68
CA VAL A 191 -11.10 -14.61 -8.59
C VAL A 191 -11.87 -13.39 -8.09
N THR A 192 -13.20 -13.47 -8.19
CA THR A 192 -14.14 -12.42 -7.76
C THR A 192 -15.50 -13.06 -7.50
N GLY A 193 -16.36 -12.42 -6.70
CA GLY A 193 -17.78 -12.79 -6.61
C GLY A 193 -18.49 -12.63 -7.96
N THR A 194 -19.26 -13.65 -8.36
CA THR A 194 -20.05 -13.71 -9.59
C THR A 194 -21.38 -14.42 -9.35
N GLU A 195 -22.32 -14.31 -10.29
CA GLU A 195 -23.58 -15.06 -10.24
C GLU A 195 -23.39 -16.59 -10.40
N GLY A 196 -22.20 -17.05 -10.79
CA GLY A 196 -21.88 -18.45 -11.01
C GLY A 196 -21.39 -19.15 -9.74
N GLU A 197 -21.60 -20.46 -9.65
CA GLU A 197 -21.15 -21.26 -8.49
C GLU A 197 -19.61 -21.37 -8.39
N VAL A 198 -18.89 -21.23 -9.50
CA VAL A 198 -17.43 -21.06 -9.49
C VAL A 198 -17.14 -19.57 -9.53
N GLN A 199 -16.51 -19.08 -8.46
CA GLN A 199 -16.35 -17.64 -8.23
C GLN A 199 -15.13 -17.10 -8.99
N GLY A 200 -15.41 -16.36 -10.05
CA GLY A 200 -14.42 -15.70 -10.88
C GLY A 200 -14.77 -15.68 -12.37
N CYS A 201 -13.94 -15.02 -13.15
CA CYS A 201 -14.12 -14.91 -14.59
C CYS A 201 -12.78 -14.99 -15.34
N VAL A 202 -12.84 -15.23 -16.64
CA VAL A 202 -11.68 -15.11 -17.54
C VAL A 202 -11.76 -13.78 -18.27
N ALA A 203 -10.79 -12.90 -18.02
CA ALA A 203 -10.70 -11.59 -18.67
C ALA A 203 -9.60 -11.58 -19.75
N PRO A 204 -9.86 -11.00 -20.94
CA PRO A 204 -8.81 -10.75 -21.92
C PRO A 204 -7.91 -9.59 -21.46
N LEU A 205 -6.61 -9.72 -21.71
CA LEU A 205 -5.58 -8.75 -21.31
C LEU A 205 -4.68 -8.40 -22.51
N THR A 206 -5.29 -8.24 -23.68
CA THR A 206 -4.56 -7.99 -24.94
C THR A 206 -4.32 -6.52 -25.24
N GLU A 207 -5.37 -5.70 -25.07
CA GLU A 207 -5.39 -4.27 -25.36
C GLU A 207 -6.58 -3.62 -24.64
N GLY A 208 -6.37 -2.45 -24.03
CA GLY A 208 -7.40 -1.64 -23.40
C GLY A 208 -7.88 -2.17 -22.04
N GLU A 209 -8.92 -1.53 -21.53
CA GLU A 209 -9.53 -1.81 -20.23
C GLU A 209 -10.81 -2.65 -20.38
N VAL A 210 -10.95 -3.65 -19.52
CA VAL A 210 -12.18 -4.42 -19.32
C VAL A 210 -12.71 -4.14 -17.92
N TYR A 211 -13.91 -3.57 -17.81
CA TYR A 211 -14.58 -3.35 -16.54
C TYR A 211 -15.73 -4.36 -16.34
N TRP A 212 -15.83 -4.92 -15.14
CA TRP A 212 -16.96 -5.75 -14.72
C TRP A 212 -17.19 -5.61 -13.22
N ALA A 213 -18.43 -5.28 -12.83
CA ALA A 213 -18.88 -5.22 -11.44
C ALA A 213 -20.13 -6.08 -11.25
N TYR A 214 -20.24 -6.74 -10.09
CA TYR A 214 -21.35 -7.65 -9.79
C TYR A 214 -22.72 -6.95 -9.77
N ASP A 215 -22.81 -5.72 -9.24
CA ASP A 215 -24.08 -5.00 -9.01
C ASP A 215 -24.47 -4.00 -10.12
N ASP A 216 -23.69 -3.87 -11.20
CA ASP A 216 -23.98 -2.92 -12.28
C ASP A 216 -25.03 -3.50 -13.25
N GLU A 217 -26.32 -3.21 -13.00
CA GLU A 217 -27.43 -3.58 -13.88
C GLU A 217 -27.45 -2.78 -15.22
N ASP A 218 -26.75 -1.64 -15.29
CA ASP A 218 -26.96 -0.61 -16.33
C ASP A 218 -25.90 -0.55 -17.46
N GLU A 219 -24.77 -1.23 -17.34
CA GLU A 219 -23.83 -1.40 -18.45
C GLU A 219 -23.52 -2.88 -18.62
N GLY A 220 -24.16 -3.52 -19.61
CA GLY A 220 -23.92 -4.94 -19.89
C GLY A 220 -22.42 -5.22 -19.94
N GLY A 221 -21.90 -5.91 -18.91
CA GLY A 221 -20.48 -6.18 -18.71
C GLY A 221 -19.89 -6.92 -19.91
N LEU A 222 -19.39 -6.16 -20.88
CA LEU A 222 -18.90 -6.66 -22.15
C LEU A 222 -17.40 -6.89 -22.04
N GLY A 223 -16.99 -8.15 -21.88
CA GLY A 223 -15.59 -8.52 -22.14
C GLY A 223 -15.07 -9.76 -21.41
N VAL A 224 -15.64 -10.09 -20.25
CA VAL A 224 -15.22 -11.26 -19.46
C VAL A 224 -16.04 -12.51 -19.80
N ALA A 225 -15.44 -13.69 -19.62
CA ALA A 225 -16.12 -14.97 -19.75
C ALA A 225 -16.36 -15.59 -18.37
N LEU A 226 -17.64 -15.71 -17.98
CA LEU A 226 -18.05 -16.34 -16.73
C LEU A 226 -17.97 -17.87 -16.83
N LEU A 227 -17.62 -18.50 -15.71
CA LEU A 227 -17.56 -19.94 -15.55
C LEU A 227 -18.95 -20.49 -15.18
N SER A 228 -19.77 -20.73 -16.20
CA SER A 228 -21.22 -20.99 -16.03
C SER A 228 -21.63 -22.45 -15.78
N GLU A 229 -20.70 -23.41 -15.79
CA GLU A 229 -21.06 -24.78 -15.42
C GLU A 229 -21.32 -24.89 -13.91
N PRO A 230 -22.49 -25.41 -13.47
CA PRO A 230 -22.81 -25.55 -12.06
C PRO A 230 -21.91 -26.60 -11.39
N LEU A 231 -21.65 -26.44 -10.09
CA LEU A 231 -20.92 -27.42 -9.32
C LEU A 231 -21.71 -28.74 -9.30
N PRO A 232 -21.02 -29.91 -9.36
CA PRO A 232 -21.68 -31.18 -9.10
C PRO A 232 -22.29 -31.22 -7.69
N ASP A 233 -23.47 -31.83 -7.50
CA ASP A 233 -24.12 -32.00 -6.18
C ASP A 233 -23.17 -32.54 -5.10
N ALA A 234 -22.29 -33.47 -5.51
CA ALA A 234 -21.30 -34.06 -4.62
C ALA A 234 -20.28 -33.02 -4.12
N VAL A 235 -19.90 -32.04 -4.94
CA VAL A 235 -18.97 -30.97 -4.57
C VAL A 235 -19.66 -29.98 -3.63
N ARG A 236 -20.87 -29.51 -3.94
CA ARG A 236 -21.68 -28.66 -3.04
C ARG A 236 -21.86 -29.28 -1.66
N THR A 237 -22.17 -30.58 -1.63
CA THR A 237 -22.33 -31.32 -0.36
C THR A 237 -21.03 -31.35 0.46
N LEU A 238 -19.87 -31.40 -0.19
CA LEU A 238 -18.57 -31.41 0.49
C LEU A 238 -18.14 -30.01 0.93
N LEU A 239 -18.37 -28.99 0.11
CA LEU A 239 -18.11 -27.58 0.44
C LEU A 239 -19.01 -27.10 1.59
N GLY A 240 -20.26 -27.58 1.64
CA GLY A 240 -21.29 -27.03 2.54
C GLY A 240 -21.84 -25.68 2.05
N ASP A 241 -21.50 -25.30 0.82
CA ASP A 241 -21.81 -24.04 0.16
C ASP A 241 -22.04 -24.33 -1.35
N ASP A 242 -22.76 -23.42 -2.00
CA ASP A 242 -22.98 -23.41 -3.45
C ASP A 242 -21.90 -22.60 -4.19
N GLU A 243 -20.95 -21.98 -3.46
CA GLU A 243 -19.89 -21.14 -4.02
C GLU A 243 -18.48 -21.73 -3.83
N LEU A 244 -17.68 -21.70 -4.89
CA LEU A 244 -16.28 -22.15 -4.91
C LEU A 244 -15.33 -20.99 -5.22
N PHE A 245 -14.68 -20.45 -4.18
CA PHE A 245 -13.57 -19.51 -4.30
C PHE A 245 -12.23 -20.24 -4.34
N LEU A 246 -11.44 -20.01 -5.40
CA LEU A 246 -10.09 -20.53 -5.49
C LEU A 246 -9.06 -19.56 -4.90
N ARG A 247 -8.14 -20.11 -4.13
CA ARG A 247 -6.86 -19.50 -3.75
C ARG A 247 -5.73 -20.21 -4.49
N ASP A 248 -4.57 -19.56 -4.54
CA ASP A 248 -3.35 -20.09 -5.17
C ASP A 248 -3.50 -20.53 -6.61
N VAL A 249 -4.44 -19.88 -7.30
CA VAL A 249 -4.86 -20.31 -8.61
C VAL A 249 -3.74 -20.16 -9.63
N PHE A 250 -3.60 -21.14 -10.51
CA PHE A 250 -2.69 -21.06 -11.65
C PHE A 250 -3.21 -21.81 -12.86
N TRP A 251 -2.80 -21.31 -14.02
CA TRP A 251 -3.20 -21.87 -15.30
C TRP A 251 -2.22 -22.97 -15.71
N SER A 252 -2.76 -24.11 -16.13
CA SER A 252 -1.92 -25.18 -16.69
C SER A 252 -1.20 -24.72 -17.96
N ARG A 253 0.02 -25.22 -18.18
CA ARG A 253 0.83 -24.89 -19.37
C ARG A 253 0.18 -25.19 -20.70
N ASP A 254 -0.69 -26.19 -20.76
CA ASP A 254 -1.44 -26.53 -21.97
C ASP A 254 -2.62 -25.59 -22.23
N GLY A 255 -2.90 -24.65 -21.32
CA GLY A 255 -3.96 -23.66 -21.42
C GLY A 255 -5.36 -24.18 -21.09
N ARG A 256 -5.52 -25.43 -20.63
CA ARG A 256 -6.83 -26.09 -20.52
C ARG A 256 -7.43 -26.16 -19.13
N ARG A 257 -6.63 -25.94 -18.08
CA ARG A 257 -7.08 -26.16 -16.70
C ARG A 257 -6.69 -25.01 -15.79
N LEU A 258 -7.55 -24.76 -14.82
CA LEU A 258 -7.24 -23.95 -13.64
C LEU A 258 -7.05 -24.90 -12.46
N HIS A 259 -5.92 -24.77 -11.78
CA HIS A 259 -5.62 -25.48 -10.53
C HIS A 259 -5.68 -24.48 -9.38
N GLY A 260 -6.19 -24.91 -8.24
CA GLY A 260 -6.23 -24.08 -7.04
C GLY A 260 -6.72 -24.87 -5.84
N CYS A 261 -6.80 -24.19 -4.71
CA CYS A 261 -7.35 -24.72 -3.46
C CYS A 261 -8.51 -23.87 -2.97
N ALA A 262 -9.41 -24.47 -2.21
CA ALA A 262 -10.42 -23.80 -1.40
C ALA A 262 -10.23 -24.27 0.05
N ASP A 263 -10.87 -23.67 1.05
CA ASP A 263 -10.67 -24.06 2.45
C ASP A 263 -10.95 -25.56 2.68
N GLY A 264 -9.87 -26.34 2.87
CA GLY A 264 -9.90 -27.79 3.06
C GLY A 264 -9.95 -28.61 1.77
N TRP A 265 -9.83 -27.99 0.60
CA TRP A 265 -10.04 -28.64 -0.69
C TRP A 265 -9.01 -28.24 -1.75
N VAL A 266 -8.79 -29.14 -2.71
CA VAL A 266 -7.96 -28.92 -3.89
C VAL A 266 -8.69 -29.43 -5.12
N CYS A 267 -8.59 -28.70 -6.24
CA CYS A 267 -9.31 -29.07 -7.45
C CYS A 267 -8.59 -28.69 -8.74
N ALA A 268 -9.11 -29.24 -9.85
CA ALA A 268 -8.86 -28.72 -11.18
C ALA A 268 -10.18 -28.46 -11.89
N LEU A 269 -10.26 -27.32 -12.56
CA LEU A 269 -11.40 -26.90 -13.37
C LEU A 269 -11.00 -26.87 -14.85
N ASP A 270 -11.96 -27.13 -15.73
CA ASP A 270 -11.84 -26.79 -17.15
C ASP A 270 -11.79 -25.26 -17.28
N ALA A 271 -10.73 -24.74 -17.89
CA ALA A 271 -10.47 -23.29 -17.87
C ALA A 271 -11.47 -22.48 -18.71
N ASP A 272 -12.18 -23.10 -19.65
CA ASP A 272 -13.13 -22.39 -20.50
C ASP A 272 -14.57 -22.49 -19.96
N SER A 273 -14.95 -23.61 -19.32
CA SER A 273 -16.32 -23.83 -18.86
C SER A 273 -16.53 -23.74 -17.35
N GLY A 274 -15.46 -23.87 -16.55
CA GLY A 274 -15.55 -23.97 -15.09
C GLY A 274 -15.85 -25.38 -14.59
N ARG A 275 -16.03 -26.35 -15.48
CA ARG A 275 -16.35 -27.73 -15.11
C ARG A 275 -15.32 -28.29 -14.14
N VAL A 276 -15.78 -28.77 -12.99
CA VAL A 276 -14.95 -29.52 -12.05
C VAL A 276 -14.45 -30.80 -12.71
N LEU A 277 -13.14 -30.89 -12.98
CA LEU A 277 -12.49 -32.08 -13.54
C LEU A 277 -12.21 -33.11 -12.44
N TRP A 278 -11.77 -32.63 -11.28
CA TRP A 278 -11.62 -33.40 -10.05
C TRP A 278 -11.62 -32.47 -8.85
N PHE A 279 -12.00 -33.01 -7.68
CA PHE A 279 -12.12 -32.30 -6.41
C PHE A 279 -11.75 -33.26 -5.28
N ALA A 280 -10.86 -32.86 -4.38
CA ALA A 280 -10.33 -33.71 -3.32
C ALA A 280 -10.06 -32.91 -2.04
N GLU A 281 -10.17 -33.57 -0.88
CA GLU A 281 -9.83 -33.01 0.43
C GLU A 281 -8.34 -32.67 0.49
N ALA A 282 -7.98 -31.54 1.10
CA ALA A 282 -6.61 -31.05 1.25
C ALA A 282 -6.37 -30.33 2.57
N GLY A 283 -5.10 -30.17 2.94
CA GLY A 283 -4.71 -29.30 4.04
C GLY A 283 -4.91 -27.81 3.73
N THR A 284 -4.86 -26.99 4.78
CA THR A 284 -5.05 -25.53 4.75
C THR A 284 -3.84 -24.82 5.37
N GLY A 285 -3.65 -23.52 5.08
CA GLY A 285 -2.57 -22.74 5.66
C GLY A 285 -1.20 -23.35 5.33
N ALA A 286 -0.39 -23.67 6.34
CA ALA A 286 0.92 -24.31 6.18
C ALA A 286 0.85 -25.71 5.51
N ASP A 287 -0.30 -26.37 5.56
CA ASP A 287 -0.54 -27.68 4.94
C ASP A 287 -1.15 -27.58 3.52
N ALA A 288 -1.28 -26.35 2.99
CA ALA A 288 -1.85 -26.09 1.68
C ALA A 288 -1.11 -26.83 0.54
N PRO A 289 -1.82 -27.20 -0.54
CA PRO A 289 -1.22 -27.93 -1.65
C PRO A 289 -0.19 -27.10 -2.42
N SER A 290 0.85 -27.77 -2.90
CA SER A 290 1.88 -27.22 -3.78
C SER A 290 2.08 -28.13 -4.99
N TRP A 291 2.25 -27.54 -6.17
CA TRP A 291 2.31 -28.25 -7.45
C TRP A 291 3.73 -28.35 -8.01
N SER A 292 4.02 -29.49 -8.63
CA SER A 292 5.28 -29.71 -9.30
C SER A 292 5.42 -28.78 -10.51
N ARG A 293 6.65 -28.34 -10.79
CA ARG A 293 6.94 -27.43 -11.90
C ARG A 293 6.56 -28.00 -13.27
N ASP A 294 6.45 -29.32 -13.40
CA ASP A 294 5.99 -30.00 -14.63
C ASP A 294 4.50 -30.31 -14.63
N GLU A 295 3.77 -29.86 -13.60
CA GLU A 295 2.31 -29.98 -13.43
C GLU A 295 1.80 -31.42 -13.42
N ARG A 296 2.68 -32.40 -13.19
CA ARG A 296 2.27 -33.81 -13.08
C ARG A 296 1.75 -34.17 -11.70
N TYR A 297 2.28 -33.52 -10.66
CA TYR A 297 1.96 -33.85 -9.29
C TYR A 297 1.61 -32.62 -8.46
N PHE A 298 0.85 -32.84 -7.39
CA PHE A 298 0.74 -31.93 -6.28
C PHE A 298 1.03 -32.68 -4.98
N ALA A 299 1.46 -31.96 -3.95
CA ALA A 299 1.66 -32.50 -2.62
C ALA A 299 0.97 -31.61 -1.60
N HIS A 300 0.48 -32.22 -0.53
CA HIS A 300 -0.13 -31.56 0.61
C HIS A 300 -0.01 -32.44 1.86
N GLN A 301 -0.19 -31.85 3.03
CA GLN A 301 -0.33 -32.63 4.25
C GLN A 301 -1.80 -32.74 4.63
N LEU A 302 -2.22 -33.95 4.99
CA LEU A 302 -3.60 -34.21 5.36
C LEU A 302 -3.66 -35.37 6.35
N HIS A 303 -4.40 -35.19 7.45
CA HIS A 303 -4.59 -36.21 8.50
C HIS A 303 -3.25 -36.81 9.01
N GLY A 304 -2.22 -35.99 9.14
CA GLY A 304 -0.88 -36.41 9.60
C GLY A 304 -0.08 -37.22 8.60
N GLN A 305 -0.45 -37.18 7.31
CA GLN A 305 0.27 -37.83 6.21
C GLN A 305 0.69 -36.81 5.16
N LEU A 306 1.83 -37.05 4.52
CA LEU A 306 2.20 -36.36 3.28
C LEU A 306 1.61 -37.17 2.11
N LEU A 307 0.73 -36.56 1.34
CA LEU A 307 0.13 -37.19 0.17
C LEU A 307 0.65 -36.52 -1.09
N ILE A 308 0.93 -37.34 -2.10
CA ILE A 308 1.26 -36.86 -3.45
C ILE A 308 0.15 -37.32 -4.37
N GLY A 309 -0.51 -36.37 -5.01
CA GLY A 309 -1.56 -36.59 -5.99
C GLY A 309 -1.08 -36.37 -7.42
N ASP A 310 -1.74 -37.01 -8.38
CA ASP A 310 -1.63 -36.72 -9.80
C ASP A 310 -2.49 -35.51 -10.15
N SER A 311 -1.90 -34.46 -10.72
CA SER A 311 -2.59 -33.20 -10.98
C SER A 311 -3.64 -33.29 -12.10
N LEU A 312 -3.60 -34.34 -12.93
CA LEU A 312 -4.58 -34.54 -14.00
C LEU A 312 -5.86 -35.19 -13.49
N THR A 313 -5.76 -36.03 -12.46
CA THR A 313 -6.85 -36.89 -11.99
C THR A 313 -7.29 -36.61 -10.56
N GLY A 314 -6.48 -35.91 -9.76
CA GLY A 314 -6.69 -35.71 -8.32
C GLY A 314 -6.39 -36.95 -7.49
N TRP A 315 -5.96 -38.07 -8.10
CA TRP A 315 -5.76 -39.32 -7.39
C TRP A 315 -4.44 -39.32 -6.62
N THR A 316 -4.48 -39.77 -5.37
CA THR A 316 -3.28 -40.01 -4.58
C THR A 316 -2.43 -41.11 -5.21
N VAL A 317 -1.21 -40.77 -5.63
CA VAL A 317 -0.22 -41.70 -6.20
C VAL A 317 0.79 -42.18 -5.16
N ALA A 318 1.02 -41.42 -4.08
CA ALA A 318 1.86 -41.84 -2.97
C ALA A 318 1.31 -41.35 -1.62
N LYS A 319 1.48 -42.17 -0.59
CA LYS A 319 1.20 -41.85 0.81
C LYS A 319 2.46 -42.04 1.63
N LEU A 320 2.89 -40.99 2.30
CA LEU A 320 4.13 -40.92 3.04
C LEU A 320 3.84 -40.50 4.50
N PRO A 321 4.78 -40.79 5.43
CA PRO A 321 4.70 -40.22 6.77
C PRO A 321 4.58 -38.69 6.69
N GLY A 322 3.69 -38.09 7.48
CA GLY A 322 3.60 -36.63 7.58
C GLY A 322 4.80 -36.04 8.31
N HIS A 323 4.98 -34.73 8.14
CA HIS A 323 6.04 -33.94 8.74
C HIS A 323 5.40 -32.88 9.64
N PRO A 324 5.20 -33.17 10.95
CA PRO A 324 4.65 -32.21 11.88
C PRO A 324 5.45 -30.91 11.89
N GLY A 325 4.76 -29.78 11.74
CA GLY A 325 5.37 -28.45 11.71
C GLY A 325 6.07 -28.12 10.39
N ALA A 326 5.84 -28.86 9.30
CA ALA A 326 6.30 -28.43 7.99
C ALA A 326 5.54 -27.17 7.53
N SER A 327 6.26 -26.23 6.93
CA SER A 327 5.70 -24.94 6.48
C SER A 327 5.73 -24.76 4.97
N GLU A 328 6.61 -25.48 4.26
CA GLU A 328 6.79 -25.33 2.82
C GLU A 328 6.94 -26.67 2.12
N LEU A 329 6.32 -26.77 0.93
CA LEU A 329 6.44 -27.87 -0.01
C LEU A 329 7.05 -27.36 -1.31
N CYS A 330 8.37 -27.53 -1.46
CA CYS A 330 9.15 -26.90 -2.54
C CYS A 330 9.48 -27.93 -3.64
N TRP A 331 8.91 -27.76 -4.83
CA TRP A 331 9.16 -28.64 -5.96
C TRP A 331 10.36 -28.22 -6.82
N GLY A 332 11.19 -29.20 -7.17
CA GLY A 332 12.27 -29.12 -8.14
C GLY A 332 12.21 -30.26 -9.15
N SER A 333 13.23 -30.35 -10.01
CA SER A 333 13.34 -31.41 -11.02
C SER A 333 14.77 -31.90 -11.15
N TYR A 334 14.96 -33.22 -11.18
CA TYR A 334 16.22 -33.87 -11.53
C TYR A 334 16.03 -34.69 -12.81
N GLY A 335 16.36 -34.09 -13.95
CA GLY A 335 15.99 -34.65 -15.26
C GLY A 335 14.46 -34.86 -15.36
N PRO A 336 13.95 -36.07 -15.62
CA PRO A 336 12.52 -36.35 -15.68
C PRO A 336 11.88 -36.61 -14.29
N VAL A 337 12.64 -36.55 -13.21
CA VAL A 337 12.17 -36.84 -11.85
C VAL A 337 11.68 -35.55 -11.19
N ALA A 338 10.41 -35.51 -10.78
CA ALA A 338 9.92 -34.49 -9.87
C ALA A 338 10.46 -34.78 -8.47
N ARG A 339 11.08 -33.76 -7.87
CA ARG A 339 11.70 -33.81 -6.55
C ARG A 339 10.98 -32.85 -5.63
N LEU A 340 10.58 -33.32 -4.45
CA LEU A 340 9.88 -32.52 -3.45
C LEU A 340 10.80 -32.35 -2.23
N ALA A 341 11.03 -31.11 -1.80
CA ALA A 341 11.53 -30.81 -0.48
C ALA A 341 10.34 -30.48 0.44
N VAL A 342 10.33 -31.10 1.61
CA VAL A 342 9.41 -30.80 2.72
C VAL A 342 10.21 -30.10 3.79
N VAL A 343 9.90 -28.83 4.04
CA VAL A 343 10.64 -27.96 4.94
C VAL A 343 9.97 -27.95 6.29
N VAL A 344 10.69 -28.37 7.33
CA VAL A 344 10.34 -28.16 8.74
C VAL A 344 11.27 -27.08 9.29
N PRO A 345 10.81 -25.82 9.44
CA PRO A 345 11.65 -24.70 9.83
C PRO A 345 11.98 -24.73 11.32
N ASP A 346 12.94 -23.89 11.71
CA ASP A 346 13.21 -23.61 13.13
C ASP A 346 12.02 -22.90 13.77
N GLY A 347 11.74 -23.20 15.04
CA GLY A 347 10.61 -22.60 15.76
C GLY A 347 9.21 -23.02 15.27
N ASN A 348 9.09 -24.08 14.47
CA ASN A 348 7.80 -24.59 14.01
C ASN A 348 6.83 -24.89 15.16
N GLU A 349 5.53 -24.76 14.88
CA GLU A 349 4.44 -24.93 15.85
C GLU A 349 4.41 -26.30 16.54
N ALA A 350 4.89 -27.34 15.86
CA ALA A 350 4.92 -28.70 16.39
C ALA A 350 6.12 -28.95 17.33
N ASN A 351 7.01 -27.97 17.52
CA ASN A 351 8.31 -28.12 18.20
C ASN A 351 9.12 -29.31 17.66
N ALA A 352 8.93 -29.66 16.38
CA ALA A 352 9.67 -30.71 15.71
C ALA A 352 11.10 -30.25 15.45
N ARG A 353 12.03 -31.20 15.36
CA ARG A 353 13.42 -30.90 15.00
C ARG A 353 13.44 -30.31 13.58
N PRO A 354 14.08 -29.15 13.35
CA PRO A 354 14.13 -28.57 12.02
C PRO A 354 14.98 -29.42 11.08
N HIS A 355 14.50 -29.59 9.85
CA HIS A 355 15.15 -30.37 8.80
C HIS A 355 14.44 -30.16 7.45
N VAL A 356 15.07 -30.62 6.38
CA VAL A 356 14.45 -30.74 5.05
C VAL A 356 14.44 -32.19 4.62
N THR A 357 13.25 -32.73 4.34
CA THR A 357 13.12 -34.08 3.78
C THR A 357 12.94 -34.01 2.28
N ILE A 358 13.73 -34.78 1.52
CA ILE A 358 13.67 -34.79 0.06
C ILE A 358 13.06 -36.11 -0.41
N HIS A 359 12.08 -36.02 -1.31
CA HIS A 359 11.43 -37.15 -1.96
C HIS A 359 11.59 -37.10 -3.48
N ASP A 360 11.94 -38.24 -4.07
CA ASP A 360 11.97 -38.44 -5.52
C ASP A 360 10.80 -39.36 -5.92
N GLN A 361 9.87 -38.87 -6.75
CA GLN A 361 8.68 -39.64 -7.20
C GLN A 361 7.92 -40.34 -6.05
N GLY A 362 7.71 -39.62 -4.94
CA GLY A 362 7.01 -40.16 -3.76
C GLY A 362 7.78 -41.25 -3.02
N ARG A 363 9.11 -41.24 -3.10
CA ARG A 363 9.99 -42.05 -2.26
C ARG A 363 10.97 -41.16 -1.54
N HIS A 364 11.12 -41.38 -0.24
CA HIS A 364 12.17 -40.74 0.56
C HIS A 364 13.55 -40.94 -0.08
N ARG A 365 14.35 -39.86 -0.09
CA ARG A 365 15.67 -39.83 -0.67
C ARG A 365 16.73 -39.33 0.32
N TYR A 366 16.49 -38.20 0.97
CA TYR A 366 17.43 -37.58 1.90
C TYR A 366 16.70 -36.93 3.08
N ASP A 367 17.38 -36.88 4.23
CA ASP A 367 17.09 -35.93 5.31
C ASP A 367 18.28 -35.00 5.42
N VAL A 368 18.06 -33.71 5.16
CA VAL A 368 19.08 -32.66 5.26
C VAL A 368 18.89 -31.94 6.59
N ASP A 369 19.91 -32.02 7.42
CA ASP A 369 19.92 -31.44 8.76
C ASP A 369 20.29 -29.96 8.69
N VAL A 370 19.28 -29.09 8.55
CA VAL A 370 19.43 -27.64 8.43
C VAL A 370 18.27 -26.92 9.12
N ALA A 371 18.61 -25.89 9.90
CA ALA A 371 17.64 -25.04 10.57
C ALA A 371 17.23 -23.89 9.65
N LEU A 372 16.18 -24.09 8.87
CA LEU A 372 15.65 -23.06 7.97
C LEU A 372 14.89 -21.97 8.73
N ARG A 373 14.95 -20.74 8.20
CA ARG A 373 14.12 -19.62 8.65
C ARG A 373 12.65 -19.95 8.38
N TRP A 374 11.77 -19.57 9.29
CA TRP A 374 10.33 -19.56 9.02
C TRP A 374 10.02 -18.40 8.08
N VAL A 375 9.32 -18.69 6.98
CA VAL A 375 8.84 -17.71 6.00
C VAL A 375 7.32 -17.69 6.08
N ASP A 376 6.77 -16.48 6.06
CA ASP A 376 5.32 -16.27 6.09
C ASP A 376 4.65 -16.92 4.86
N PRO A 377 3.68 -17.84 5.03
CA PRO A 377 2.95 -18.45 3.93
C PRO A 377 2.18 -17.48 3.02
N ASP A 378 1.90 -16.25 3.49
CA ASP A 378 1.19 -15.22 2.73
C ASP A 378 2.14 -14.31 1.94
N TYR A 379 3.46 -14.48 2.10
CA TYR A 379 4.49 -13.80 1.31
C TYR A 379 4.95 -14.68 0.14
N ASP A 380 5.41 -14.09 -0.98
CA ASP A 380 5.98 -14.84 -2.12
C ASP A 380 7.30 -15.59 -1.79
N GLY A 381 7.80 -15.44 -0.55
CA GLY A 381 9.03 -16.01 0.00
C GLY A 381 9.10 -17.54 0.00
N ALA A 382 10.33 -18.07 -0.05
CA ALA A 382 10.60 -19.47 0.29
C ALA A 382 11.98 -19.57 0.98
N ALA A 383 12.12 -20.45 1.96
CA ALA A 383 13.42 -20.72 2.61
C ALA A 383 14.28 -21.71 1.82
N TRP A 384 13.71 -22.41 0.83
CA TRP A 384 14.39 -23.43 0.04
C TRP A 384 14.21 -23.23 -1.47
N ALA A 385 15.33 -23.14 -2.20
CA ALA A 385 15.33 -23.01 -3.66
C ALA A 385 16.19 -24.09 -4.35
N TRP A 386 15.62 -24.73 -5.37
CA TRP A 386 16.30 -25.73 -6.19
C TRP A 386 17.12 -25.10 -7.30
N SER A 387 18.34 -25.61 -7.54
CA SER A 387 19.03 -25.32 -8.79
C SER A 387 18.22 -25.83 -9.99
N PRO A 388 18.31 -25.21 -11.18
CA PRO A 388 17.54 -25.62 -12.35
C PRO A 388 17.72 -27.09 -12.76
N ASP A 389 18.87 -27.70 -12.46
CA ASP A 389 19.18 -29.11 -12.70
C ASP A 389 18.76 -30.05 -11.56
N GLY A 390 18.32 -29.51 -10.42
CA GLY A 390 17.93 -30.23 -9.21
C GLY A 390 19.08 -30.88 -8.44
N LEU A 391 20.33 -30.63 -8.84
CA LEU A 391 21.53 -31.20 -8.21
C LEU A 391 21.99 -30.42 -6.97
N HIS A 392 21.53 -29.18 -6.81
CA HIS A 392 21.87 -28.32 -5.69
C HIS A 392 20.62 -27.64 -5.12
N ALA A 393 20.76 -27.11 -3.91
CA ALA A 393 19.73 -26.29 -3.30
C ALA A 393 20.34 -25.18 -2.45
N ALA A 394 19.64 -24.04 -2.37
CA ALA A 394 19.94 -22.94 -1.48
C ALA A 394 18.96 -22.96 -0.31
N ALA A 395 19.50 -22.80 0.90
CA ALA A 395 18.80 -22.95 2.16
C ALA A 395 18.97 -21.68 3.00
N LEU A 396 17.93 -20.85 3.12
CA LEU A 396 17.91 -19.66 3.98
C LEU A 396 17.69 -20.09 5.44
N THR A 397 18.73 -19.93 6.25
CA THR A 397 18.77 -20.45 7.62
C THR A 397 18.24 -19.45 8.64
N ALA A 398 17.74 -19.97 9.76
CA ALA A 398 17.26 -19.16 10.90
C ALA A 398 18.37 -18.27 11.50
N HIS A 399 19.63 -18.64 11.31
CA HIS A 399 20.80 -17.87 11.77
C HIS A 399 21.26 -16.78 10.79
N GLY A 400 20.50 -16.51 9.72
CA GLY A 400 20.81 -15.41 8.80
C GLY A 400 21.89 -15.73 7.78
N GLN A 401 22.00 -17.00 7.35
CA GLN A 401 22.88 -17.42 6.25
C GLN A 401 22.08 -18.10 5.14
N VAL A 402 22.61 -18.09 3.92
CA VAL A 402 22.18 -18.99 2.85
C VAL A 402 23.23 -20.07 2.70
N GLU A 403 22.89 -21.31 3.00
CA GLU A 403 23.73 -22.47 2.74
C GLU A 403 23.47 -23.01 1.33
N VAL A 404 24.54 -23.35 0.62
CA VAL A 404 24.46 -24.04 -0.68
C VAL A 404 24.77 -25.51 -0.46
N TRP A 405 23.85 -26.38 -0.86
CA TRP A 405 23.92 -27.82 -0.69
C TRP A 405 24.07 -28.52 -2.04
N SER A 406 24.96 -29.50 -2.11
CA SER A 406 25.01 -30.47 -3.20
C SER A 406 24.21 -31.70 -2.81
N LEU A 407 23.34 -32.17 -3.71
CA LEU A 407 22.38 -33.26 -3.51
C LEU A 407 22.72 -34.44 -4.41
N GLY A 408 24.00 -34.81 -4.44
CA GLY A 408 24.54 -36.01 -5.08
C GLY A 408 24.20 -37.29 -4.31
N ASP A 409 25.10 -38.27 -4.26
CA ASP A 409 24.82 -39.54 -3.53
C ASP A 409 24.59 -39.33 -2.04
N VAL A 410 25.34 -38.40 -1.44
CA VAL A 410 25.20 -37.96 -0.05
C VAL A 410 25.07 -36.44 -0.05
N PRO A 411 24.04 -35.86 0.58
CA PRO A 411 23.92 -34.43 0.72
C PRO A 411 25.12 -33.85 1.47
N SER A 412 25.67 -32.75 0.95
CA SER A 412 26.74 -32.03 1.63
C SER A 412 26.65 -30.53 1.38
N ARG A 413 26.82 -29.74 2.44
CA ARG A 413 27.00 -28.30 2.32
C ARG A 413 28.31 -28.00 1.60
N VAL A 414 28.22 -27.25 0.51
CA VAL A 414 29.36 -26.86 -0.34
C VAL A 414 29.75 -25.38 -0.18
N GLY A 415 28.87 -24.57 0.39
CA GLY A 415 29.13 -23.15 0.65
C GLY A 415 28.12 -22.53 1.62
N ALA A 416 28.41 -21.32 2.08
CA ALA A 416 27.41 -20.43 2.67
C ALA A 416 27.80 -18.96 2.51
N VAL A 417 26.79 -18.10 2.50
CA VAL A 417 26.92 -16.65 2.42
C VAL A 417 26.01 -16.02 3.48
N GLU A 418 26.43 -14.94 4.13
CA GLU A 418 25.56 -14.18 5.04
C GLU A 418 24.37 -13.60 4.28
N ALA A 419 23.17 -13.73 4.85
CA ALA A 419 21.96 -13.12 4.32
C ALA A 419 21.81 -11.68 4.88
N PRO A 420 21.31 -10.72 4.08
CA PRO A 420 20.86 -9.43 4.62
C PRO A 420 19.79 -9.64 5.70
N ALA A 421 19.74 -8.77 6.72
CA ALA A 421 18.84 -8.92 7.88
C ALA A 421 17.36 -9.10 7.47
N GLY A 422 16.91 -8.36 6.45
CA GLY A 422 15.53 -8.38 5.93
C GLY A 422 15.23 -9.46 4.88
N ALA A 423 16.16 -10.37 4.56
CA ALA A 423 15.91 -11.38 3.53
C ALA A 423 14.74 -12.31 3.93
N ALA A 424 13.71 -12.38 3.08
CA ALA A 424 12.47 -13.13 3.32
C ALA A 424 12.26 -14.28 2.33
N GLY A 425 13.04 -14.34 1.25
CA GLY A 425 12.99 -15.44 0.28
C GLY A 425 14.31 -15.67 -0.43
N VAL A 426 14.51 -16.90 -0.90
CA VAL A 426 15.63 -17.27 -1.78
C VAL A 426 15.12 -17.81 -3.10
N VAL A 427 15.75 -17.39 -4.20
CA VAL A 427 15.50 -17.93 -5.54
C VAL A 427 16.80 -18.36 -6.19
N TRP A 428 16.75 -19.45 -6.95
CA TRP A 428 17.88 -19.95 -7.73
C TRP A 428 17.61 -19.77 -9.21
N GLY A 429 18.34 -18.85 -9.83
CA GLY A 429 18.21 -18.52 -11.25
C GLY A 429 19.08 -19.34 -12.19
N ALA A 430 19.12 -18.88 -13.44
CA ALA A 430 20.03 -19.41 -14.45
C ALA A 430 21.50 -19.12 -14.08
N ASP A 431 22.41 -19.84 -14.74
CA ASP A 431 23.87 -19.63 -14.66
C ASP A 431 24.48 -19.75 -13.24
N GLY A 432 23.73 -20.35 -12.29
CA GLY A 432 24.18 -20.57 -10.92
C GLY A 432 24.08 -19.34 -10.02
N VAL A 433 23.30 -18.33 -10.41
CA VAL A 433 23.07 -17.14 -9.58
C VAL A 433 21.94 -17.40 -8.59
N ILE A 434 22.20 -17.13 -7.32
CA ILE A 434 21.19 -17.12 -6.25
C ILE A 434 20.85 -15.65 -5.96
N ALA A 435 19.57 -15.35 -5.82
CA ALA A 435 19.09 -14.07 -5.34
C ALA A 435 18.32 -14.22 -4.03
N LEU A 436 18.55 -13.30 -3.11
CA LEU A 436 17.82 -13.14 -1.86
C LEU A 436 16.95 -11.91 -1.99
N VAL A 437 15.67 -12.05 -1.71
CA VAL A 437 14.69 -10.96 -1.78
C VAL A 437 14.11 -10.75 -0.39
N GLY A 438 13.91 -9.50 -0.01
CA GLY A 438 13.18 -9.12 1.19
C GLY A 438 12.49 -7.77 0.98
N PRO A 439 11.66 -7.33 1.96
CA PRO A 439 10.89 -6.09 1.85
C PRO A 439 11.75 -4.85 1.52
N THR A 440 13.00 -4.84 1.98
CA THR A 440 13.93 -3.71 1.82
C THR A 440 15.30 -4.11 1.28
N CYS A 441 15.45 -5.33 0.76
CA CYS A 441 16.76 -5.80 0.29
C CYS A 441 16.71 -6.75 -0.90
N LEU A 442 17.78 -6.71 -1.69
CA LEU A 442 18.03 -7.63 -2.78
C LEU A 442 19.52 -7.93 -2.86
N ARG A 443 19.91 -9.20 -2.74
CA ARG A 443 21.32 -9.63 -2.85
C ARG A 443 21.47 -10.75 -3.86
N PHE A 444 22.50 -10.66 -4.69
CA PHE A 444 22.88 -11.68 -5.65
C PHE A 444 24.26 -12.24 -5.30
N PHE A 445 24.41 -13.56 -5.42
CA PHE A 445 25.72 -14.19 -5.34
C PHE A 445 25.81 -15.43 -6.21
N GLN A 446 27.04 -15.80 -6.57
CA GLN A 446 27.28 -17.00 -7.37
C GLN A 446 27.34 -18.25 -6.48
N ALA A 447 26.54 -19.26 -6.79
CA ALA A 447 26.45 -20.49 -6.00
C ALA A 447 27.77 -21.28 -5.94
N ALA A 448 28.59 -21.18 -7.00
CA ALA A 448 29.83 -21.95 -7.14
C ALA A 448 30.93 -21.54 -6.15
N ASP A 449 30.99 -20.26 -5.77
CA ASP A 449 32.08 -19.70 -4.95
C ASP A 449 31.60 -18.75 -3.82
N GLY A 450 30.31 -18.47 -3.74
CA GLY A 450 29.73 -17.55 -2.74
C GLY A 450 30.01 -16.08 -3.02
N ARG A 451 30.56 -15.73 -4.19
CA ARG A 451 30.92 -14.33 -4.51
C ARG A 451 29.67 -13.48 -4.68
N ILE A 452 29.53 -12.45 -3.86
CA ILE A 452 28.48 -11.43 -3.98
C ILE A 452 28.71 -10.64 -5.28
N THR A 453 27.68 -10.59 -6.13
CA THR A 453 27.68 -9.90 -7.44
C THR A 453 26.85 -8.61 -7.41
N GLY A 454 25.93 -8.49 -6.46
CA GLY A 454 25.15 -7.29 -6.20
C GLY A 454 24.54 -7.35 -4.81
N ASP A 455 24.43 -6.20 -4.14
CA ASP A 455 23.92 -6.07 -2.79
C ASP A 455 23.23 -4.72 -2.65
N PHE A 456 21.91 -4.75 -2.51
CA PHE A 456 21.05 -3.58 -2.63
C PHE A 456 20.14 -3.51 -1.41
N ALA A 457 20.10 -2.32 -0.79
CA ALA A 457 19.14 -1.98 0.25
C ALA A 457 18.30 -0.81 -0.27
N PHE A 458 17.00 -0.91 -0.08
CA PHE A 458 16.01 0.06 -0.56
C PHE A 458 15.47 0.88 0.62
N LEU A 459 14.74 1.94 0.30
CA LEU A 459 14.09 2.82 1.28
C LEU A 459 15.08 3.50 2.24
N ARG A 460 16.33 3.69 1.79
CA ARG A 460 17.30 4.50 2.53
C ARG A 460 16.95 5.97 2.40
N THR A 461 17.17 6.72 3.46
CA THR A 461 16.93 8.16 3.49
C THR A 461 18.10 8.84 4.18
N PRO A 462 19.17 9.17 3.44
CA PRO A 462 20.25 9.99 3.94
C PRO A 462 19.73 11.26 4.65
N PRO A 463 20.41 11.72 5.73
CA PRO A 463 19.93 12.81 6.56
C PRO A 463 20.01 14.18 5.87
N GLU A 464 20.92 14.34 4.91
CA GLU A 464 21.07 15.55 4.12
C GLU A 464 19.90 15.73 3.13
N PRO A 465 19.56 16.98 2.73
CA PRO A 465 18.60 17.22 1.66
C PRO A 465 18.98 16.53 0.36
N ARG A 466 17.98 16.25 -0.49
CA ARG A 466 18.25 15.63 -1.79
C ARG A 466 19.02 16.60 -2.69
N PRO A 467 19.93 16.12 -3.56
CA PRO A 467 20.83 17.00 -4.31
C PRO A 467 20.12 17.90 -5.32
N LEU A 468 18.91 17.53 -5.72
CA LEU A 468 18.04 18.28 -6.63
C LEU A 468 16.88 18.97 -5.88
N GLU A 469 16.96 19.08 -4.56
CA GLU A 469 15.99 19.84 -3.77
C GLU A 469 16.37 21.34 -3.75
N LEU A 470 15.41 22.19 -4.07
CA LEU A 470 15.54 23.64 -4.12
C LEU A 470 14.30 24.28 -3.52
N ASP A 471 14.45 25.08 -2.46
CA ASP A 471 13.36 25.81 -1.80
C ASP A 471 12.13 24.93 -1.43
N GLY A 472 12.35 23.64 -1.15
CA GLY A 472 11.34 22.66 -0.77
C GLY A 472 10.72 21.87 -1.93
N GLU A 473 11.04 22.22 -3.17
CA GLU A 473 10.66 21.49 -4.38
C GLU A 473 11.82 20.60 -4.84
N ASP A 474 11.51 19.40 -5.34
CA ASP A 474 12.54 18.49 -5.85
C ASP A 474 12.49 18.43 -7.38
N VAL A 475 13.51 19.01 -8.01
CA VAL A 475 13.65 19.02 -9.47
C VAL A 475 13.83 17.60 -10.03
N GLY A 476 14.26 16.63 -9.23
CA GLY A 476 14.25 15.21 -9.61
C GLY A 476 12.86 14.70 -9.97
N GLU A 477 11.81 15.17 -9.26
CA GLU A 477 10.43 14.80 -9.56
C GLU A 477 9.95 15.43 -10.88
N GLU A 478 10.40 16.65 -11.20
CA GLU A 478 10.11 17.30 -12.49
C GLU A 478 10.80 16.58 -13.67
N VAL A 479 12.06 16.15 -13.49
CA VAL A 479 12.79 15.37 -14.50
C VAL A 479 12.08 14.05 -14.78
N ARG A 480 11.55 13.41 -13.74
CA ARG A 480 10.71 12.21 -13.85
C ARG A 480 9.40 12.49 -14.57
N ALA A 481 8.68 13.54 -14.19
CA ALA A 481 7.38 13.89 -14.76
C ALA A 481 7.45 14.41 -16.21
N GLY A 482 8.59 15.00 -16.60
CA GLY A 482 8.82 15.54 -17.94
C GLY A 482 9.18 14.50 -19.02
N GLU A 483 9.05 13.20 -18.72
CA GLU A 483 9.45 12.08 -19.59
C GLU A 483 10.96 12.08 -19.97
N GLU A 484 11.80 12.86 -19.27
CA GLU A 484 13.24 12.92 -19.53
C GLU A 484 14.04 11.81 -18.84
N ALA A 485 13.42 11.19 -17.83
CA ALA A 485 13.91 9.99 -17.17
C ALA A 485 12.75 9.03 -16.91
N SER A 486 13.01 7.74 -17.05
CA SER A 486 12.02 6.68 -16.76
C SER A 486 11.85 6.39 -15.26
N ALA A 487 12.53 7.14 -14.39
CA ALA A 487 12.41 7.08 -12.94
C ALA A 487 13.00 8.37 -12.31
N ASP A 488 12.73 8.60 -11.03
CA ASP A 488 13.43 9.61 -10.23
C ASP A 488 14.96 9.41 -10.36
N PRO A 489 15.73 10.42 -10.84
CA PRO A 489 17.17 10.28 -11.04
C PRO A 489 17.98 10.32 -9.73
N THR A 490 17.36 10.71 -8.61
CA THR A 490 18.00 10.78 -7.30
C THR A 490 17.87 9.47 -6.55
N PHE A 491 18.96 9.02 -5.93
CA PHE A 491 19.01 7.77 -5.18
C PHE A 491 19.94 7.83 -3.99
N ALA A 492 19.65 7.01 -2.97
CA ALA A 492 20.53 6.83 -1.84
C ALA A 492 21.68 5.91 -2.24
N LEU A 493 22.89 6.48 -2.29
CA LEU A 493 24.10 5.70 -2.56
C LEU A 493 24.44 4.80 -1.36
N ASP A 494 24.18 5.29 -0.15
CA ASP A 494 24.19 4.57 1.12
C ASP A 494 23.32 5.28 2.16
N ASP A 495 23.51 4.97 3.45
CA ASP A 495 22.71 5.55 4.56
C ASP A 495 22.99 7.05 4.80
N GLU A 496 24.04 7.62 4.21
CA GLU A 496 24.53 8.97 4.53
C GLU A 496 24.67 9.86 3.30
N THR A 497 24.62 9.31 2.08
CA THR A 497 24.91 10.05 0.85
C THR A 497 23.83 9.85 -0.20
N TRP A 498 23.28 10.97 -0.68
CA TRP A 498 22.52 11.03 -1.91
C TRP A 498 23.43 11.13 -3.15
N ALA A 499 22.97 10.59 -4.27
CA ALA A 499 23.55 10.78 -5.58
C ALA A 499 22.43 10.96 -6.64
N VAL A 500 22.80 11.44 -7.81
CA VAL A 500 21.91 11.61 -8.96
C VAL A 500 22.53 10.92 -10.16
N ALA A 501 21.78 10.11 -10.90
CA ALA A 501 22.24 9.51 -12.15
C ALA A 501 21.22 9.74 -13.26
N PHE A 502 21.59 10.56 -14.23
CA PHE A 502 20.78 10.81 -15.41
C PHE A 502 21.03 9.73 -16.46
N GLU A 503 19.99 9.35 -17.20
CA GLU A 503 20.03 8.24 -18.18
C GLU A 503 21.11 8.43 -19.26
N GLN A 504 21.47 9.67 -19.58
CA GLN A 504 22.45 10.02 -20.61
C GLN A 504 23.92 9.86 -20.13
N GLY A 505 24.15 9.60 -18.83
CA GLY A 505 25.46 9.26 -18.27
C GLY A 505 26.11 10.29 -17.34
N GLN A 506 25.44 11.43 -17.13
CA GLN A 506 25.84 12.44 -16.17
C GLN A 506 25.45 12.00 -14.76
N VAL A 507 26.34 12.25 -13.80
CA VAL A 507 26.13 11.87 -12.40
C VAL A 507 26.46 13.05 -11.51
N ILE A 508 25.68 13.25 -10.45
CA ILE A 508 26.01 14.16 -9.34
C ILE A 508 26.29 13.29 -8.12
N ALA A 509 27.51 13.34 -7.61
CA ALA A 509 27.89 12.62 -6.41
C ALA A 509 29.14 13.26 -5.78
N PRO A 510 29.24 13.25 -4.43
CA PRO A 510 30.45 13.72 -3.77
C PRO A 510 31.70 12.98 -4.28
N PRO A 511 32.81 13.69 -4.60
CA PRO A 511 33.99 13.08 -5.22
C PRO A 511 34.58 11.89 -4.44
N GLU A 512 34.53 11.94 -3.11
CA GLU A 512 34.99 10.90 -2.22
C GLU A 512 34.13 9.62 -2.30
N ARG A 513 32.89 9.74 -2.79
CA ARG A 513 31.94 8.63 -2.94
C ARG A 513 31.86 8.06 -4.35
N ALA A 514 32.57 8.62 -5.32
CA ALA A 514 32.57 8.16 -6.71
C ALA A 514 32.89 6.66 -6.90
N HIS A 515 33.68 6.07 -5.99
CA HIS A 515 34.02 4.64 -6.04
C HIS A 515 32.82 3.71 -5.76
N ALA A 516 31.81 4.17 -5.03
CA ALA A 516 30.61 3.38 -4.71
C ALA A 516 29.61 3.33 -5.88
N LEU A 517 29.73 4.23 -6.87
CA LEU A 517 28.84 4.30 -8.01
C LEU A 517 28.82 3.02 -8.85
N ASP A 518 29.91 2.23 -8.91
CA ASP A 518 29.90 0.97 -9.69
C ASP A 518 29.04 -0.13 -9.07
N GLY A 519 28.89 -0.11 -7.75
CA GLY A 519 28.00 -1.03 -7.03
C GLY A 519 26.53 -0.72 -7.30
N ALA A 520 26.20 0.58 -7.39
CA ALA A 520 24.84 1.05 -7.60
C ALA A 520 24.45 1.13 -9.08
N LEU A 521 25.32 1.58 -9.96
CA LEU A 521 24.95 1.92 -11.33
C LEU A 521 25.26 0.82 -12.35
N ALA A 522 24.47 0.80 -13.42
CA ALA A 522 24.75 0.03 -14.61
C ALA A 522 24.30 0.77 -15.87
N TRP A 523 25.03 0.55 -16.95
CA TRP A 523 24.50 0.80 -18.29
C TRP A 523 23.53 -0.34 -18.63
N THR A 524 22.37 -0.01 -19.16
CA THR A 524 21.35 -0.98 -19.54
C THR A 524 21.11 -0.91 -21.03
N VAL A 525 21.08 -2.07 -21.69
CA VAL A 525 20.93 -2.18 -23.15
C VAL A 525 19.61 -2.86 -23.44
N GLN A 526 18.74 -2.20 -24.22
CA GLN A 526 17.40 -2.69 -24.56
C GLN A 526 16.59 -3.11 -23.33
N ARG A 527 16.84 -2.48 -22.18
CA ARG A 527 16.22 -2.79 -20.88
C ARG A 527 16.36 -4.26 -20.43
N ARG A 528 17.25 -5.03 -21.05
CA ARG A 528 17.38 -6.49 -20.88
C ARG A 528 18.74 -6.94 -20.38
N PHE A 529 19.77 -6.11 -20.56
CA PHE A 529 21.14 -6.49 -20.27
C PHE A 529 21.85 -5.39 -19.50
N GLY A 530 22.42 -5.73 -18.35
CA GLY A 530 23.28 -4.86 -17.57
C GLY A 530 24.72 -4.86 -18.09
N TRP A 531 25.36 -3.71 -18.03
CA TRP A 531 26.74 -3.50 -18.42
C TRP A 531 27.47 -2.65 -17.36
N PRO A 532 28.61 -3.12 -16.82
CA PRO A 532 29.30 -2.44 -15.73
C PRO A 532 29.74 -1.01 -16.08
N VAL A 533 29.49 -0.05 -15.20
CA VAL A 533 29.91 1.34 -15.43
C VAL A 533 31.42 1.52 -15.29
N ARG A 534 32.10 0.73 -14.43
CA ARG A 534 33.56 0.80 -14.27
C ARG A 534 34.33 0.49 -15.55
N TRP A 535 33.75 -0.23 -16.51
CA TRP A 535 34.37 -0.51 -17.80
C TRP A 535 34.43 0.73 -18.71
N GLY A 536 33.63 1.76 -18.45
CA GLY A 536 33.68 3.08 -19.10
C GLY A 536 34.10 4.21 -18.17
N THR A 537 33.76 5.44 -18.55
CA THR A 537 33.93 6.66 -17.74
C THR A 537 32.57 7.31 -17.52
N LEU A 538 32.30 7.71 -16.28
CA LEU A 538 31.13 8.52 -15.90
C LEU A 538 31.51 10.00 -15.86
N ASP A 539 30.58 10.88 -16.23
CA ASP A 539 30.74 12.33 -16.13
C ASP A 539 30.18 12.83 -14.78
N VAL A 540 31.03 12.83 -13.75
CA VAL A 540 30.62 13.07 -12.34
C VAL A 540 30.85 14.52 -11.92
N ALA A 541 29.80 15.20 -11.46
CA ALA A 541 29.86 16.53 -10.84
C ALA A 541 29.77 16.38 -9.31
N PRO A 542 30.47 17.22 -8.53
CA PRO A 542 30.44 17.13 -7.06
C PRO A 542 29.09 17.53 -6.44
N ASP A 543 28.36 18.43 -7.10
CA ASP A 543 27.10 19.02 -6.61
C ASP A 543 26.26 19.58 -7.78
N ALA A 544 24.99 19.90 -7.51
CA ALA A 544 24.05 20.42 -8.51
C ALA A 544 24.46 21.79 -9.08
N ALA A 545 25.09 22.66 -8.28
CA ALA A 545 25.57 23.96 -8.75
C ALA A 545 26.69 23.81 -9.80
N THR A 546 27.66 22.92 -9.56
CA THR A 546 28.73 22.58 -10.49
C THR A 546 28.17 21.86 -11.73
N ALA A 547 27.19 20.99 -11.53
CA ALA A 547 26.45 20.35 -12.62
C ALA A 547 25.77 21.40 -13.53
N ALA A 548 25.13 22.41 -12.96
CA ALA A 548 24.48 23.51 -13.68
C ALA A 548 25.44 24.35 -14.53
N GLU A 549 26.71 24.45 -14.15
CA GLU A 549 27.74 25.14 -14.95
C GLU A 549 28.29 24.28 -16.10
N ARG A 550 28.29 22.95 -15.94
CA ARG A 550 29.02 22.02 -16.81
C ARG A 550 28.12 21.23 -17.76
N PHE A 551 26.96 20.78 -17.30
CA PHE A 551 26.08 19.91 -18.08
C PHE A 551 25.34 20.68 -19.17
N GLY A 552 25.22 20.03 -20.33
CA GLY A 552 24.54 20.57 -21.50
C GLY A 552 23.04 20.24 -21.52
N PRO A 553 22.30 20.68 -22.55
CA PRO A 553 20.92 20.27 -22.77
C PRO A 553 20.77 18.74 -22.90
N PRO A 554 19.64 18.14 -22.44
CA PRO A 554 18.46 18.83 -21.88
C PRO A 554 18.65 19.26 -20.41
N LEU A 555 19.52 18.59 -19.65
CA LEU A 555 19.73 18.79 -18.20
C LEU A 555 20.00 20.24 -17.76
N ARG A 556 20.57 21.07 -18.65
CA ARG A 556 20.78 22.50 -18.36
C ARG A 556 19.52 23.20 -17.89
N GLU A 557 18.36 22.90 -18.49
CA GLU A 557 17.10 23.59 -18.16
C GLU A 557 16.70 23.35 -16.71
N TYR A 558 16.71 22.08 -16.29
CA TYR A 558 16.44 21.66 -14.91
C TYR A 558 17.47 22.15 -13.89
N LEU A 559 18.74 22.22 -14.28
CA LEU A 559 19.81 22.56 -13.34
C LEU A 559 20.08 24.07 -13.22
N GLU A 560 19.59 24.90 -14.13
CA GLU A 560 19.83 26.35 -14.11
C GLU A 560 19.46 27.03 -12.78
N PRO A 561 18.36 26.68 -12.09
CA PRO A 561 18.00 27.24 -10.77
C PRO A 561 19.07 27.06 -9.68
N PHE A 562 19.89 26.01 -9.76
CA PHE A 562 20.96 25.75 -8.78
C PHE A 562 22.18 26.66 -8.96
N ARG A 563 22.29 27.38 -10.09
CA ARG A 563 23.46 28.21 -10.37
C ARG A 563 23.53 29.40 -9.40
N GLY A 564 24.54 29.39 -8.53
CA GLY A 564 24.74 30.45 -7.53
C GLY A 564 23.74 30.40 -6.38
N HIS A 565 22.94 29.34 -6.28
CA HIS A 565 22.07 29.13 -5.14
C HIS A 565 22.90 28.79 -3.88
N THR A 566 22.51 29.35 -2.75
CA THR A 566 23.08 29.01 -1.44
C THR A 566 21.93 28.44 -0.62
N PRO A 567 22.02 27.18 -0.14
CA PRO A 567 20.90 26.58 0.59
C PRO A 567 20.54 27.46 1.80
N PRO A 568 19.23 27.61 2.10
CA PRO A 568 18.80 28.32 3.29
C PRO A 568 19.42 27.67 4.54
N ALA A 569 19.73 28.48 5.55
CA ALA A 569 20.18 27.93 6.83
C ALA A 569 19.07 27.05 7.43
N ASP A 570 19.41 25.90 8.01
CA ASP A 570 18.46 25.08 8.79
C ASP A 570 17.72 25.99 9.77
N GLU A 571 16.41 26.16 9.56
CA GLU A 571 15.56 26.86 10.52
C GLU A 571 15.36 25.95 11.74
N ASP A 572 15.56 26.48 12.96
CA ASP A 572 15.31 25.75 14.20
C ASP A 572 13.83 25.32 14.28
N TRP A 573 13.57 24.01 14.32
CA TRP A 573 12.22 23.45 14.52
C TRP A 573 12.01 23.02 16.00
N PRO A 574 10.84 23.27 16.61
CA PRO A 574 9.64 23.86 16.01
C PRO A 574 9.73 25.38 15.84
N PRO A 575 8.99 25.94 14.86
CA PRO A 575 8.91 27.38 14.67
C PRO A 575 8.34 28.07 15.93
N PRO A 576 8.50 29.40 16.10
CA PRO A 576 7.90 30.11 17.23
C PRO A 576 6.38 29.86 17.34
N ASN A 577 5.90 29.58 18.56
CA ASN A 577 4.47 29.32 18.80
C ASN A 577 3.65 30.62 18.86
N THR A 578 3.59 31.35 17.74
CA THR A 578 2.86 32.63 17.60
C THR A 578 1.56 32.50 16.79
N VAL A 579 1.31 31.32 16.22
CA VAL A 579 0.08 31.01 15.47
C VAL A 579 -1.12 31.03 16.40
N THR A 580 -2.22 31.60 15.91
CA THR A 580 -3.49 31.73 16.63
C THR A 580 -4.54 30.76 16.08
N LEU A 581 -5.63 30.60 16.82
CA LEU A 581 -6.80 29.84 16.33
C LEU A 581 -7.36 30.44 15.03
N GLU A 582 -7.27 31.76 14.84
CA GLU A 582 -7.75 32.41 13.61
C GLU A 582 -6.90 31.99 12.40
N ASP A 583 -5.59 31.85 12.57
CA ASP A 583 -4.70 31.40 11.49
C ASP A 583 -5.05 29.98 11.03
N LEU A 584 -5.51 29.10 11.92
CA LEU A 584 -6.02 27.78 11.56
C LEU A 584 -7.32 27.84 10.78
N PHE A 585 -8.26 28.72 11.14
CA PHE A 585 -9.49 28.94 10.35
C PHE A 585 -9.18 29.49 8.96
N GLN A 586 -8.22 30.40 8.84
CA GLN A 586 -7.78 30.93 7.55
C GLN A 586 -7.08 29.85 6.71
N LEU A 587 -6.28 28.98 7.33
CA LEU A 587 -5.71 27.82 6.65
C LEU A 587 -6.83 26.91 6.13
N ALA A 588 -7.77 26.48 6.98
CA ALA A 588 -8.88 25.61 6.58
C ALA A 588 -9.66 26.18 5.38
N LEU A 589 -9.96 27.48 5.39
CA LEU A 589 -10.60 28.17 4.26
C LEU A 589 -9.74 28.18 3.00
N ALA A 590 -8.44 28.45 3.13
CA ALA A 590 -7.53 28.43 1.99
C ALA A 590 -7.40 27.02 1.39
N SER A 591 -7.41 25.99 2.24
CA SER A 591 -7.24 24.58 1.87
C SER A 591 -8.45 23.98 1.16
N VAL A 592 -9.68 24.44 1.43
CA VAL A 592 -10.89 23.89 0.77
C VAL A 592 -11.18 24.51 -0.60
N ARG A 593 -10.70 25.73 -0.86
CA ARG A 593 -10.95 26.46 -2.12
C ARG A 593 -10.42 25.79 -3.40
N PRO A 594 -9.25 25.13 -3.42
CA PRO A 594 -8.75 24.48 -4.62
C PRO A 594 -9.39 23.12 -4.90
N LEU A 595 -10.16 22.55 -3.94
CA LEU A 595 -10.71 21.20 -4.08
C LEU A 595 -11.78 21.12 -5.18
N ALA A 596 -11.77 20.02 -5.93
CA ALA A 596 -12.76 19.75 -6.98
C ALA A 596 -14.16 19.43 -6.41
N SER A 597 -15.19 19.54 -7.24
CA SER A 597 -16.60 19.35 -6.83
C SER A 597 -16.94 17.97 -6.25
N GLY A 598 -16.08 16.97 -6.45
CA GLY A 598 -16.22 15.66 -5.81
C GLY A 598 -16.18 15.72 -4.27
N TRP A 599 -15.61 16.79 -3.69
CA TRP A 599 -15.48 16.98 -2.25
C TRP A 599 -16.58 17.85 -1.64
N ASP A 600 -17.54 18.33 -2.44
CA ASP A 600 -18.54 19.33 -2.02
C ASP A 600 -19.31 18.93 -0.75
N TYR A 601 -19.66 17.65 -0.61
CA TYR A 601 -20.34 17.12 0.57
C TYR A 601 -19.49 17.27 1.84
N HIS A 602 -18.24 16.82 1.79
CA HIS A 602 -17.34 16.83 2.96
C HIS A 602 -16.88 18.25 3.33
N VAL A 603 -16.61 19.09 2.32
CA VAL A 603 -16.30 20.51 2.51
C VAL A 603 -17.48 21.22 3.17
N SER A 604 -18.70 21.01 2.64
CA SER A 604 -19.92 21.60 3.20
C SER A 604 -20.14 21.23 4.67
N ARG A 605 -19.96 19.95 5.00
CA ARG A 605 -20.11 19.45 6.36
C ARG A 605 -19.11 20.11 7.32
N ASN A 606 -17.82 20.10 7.00
CA ASN A 606 -16.78 20.68 7.86
C ASN A 606 -16.93 22.19 8.05
N LEU A 607 -17.20 22.94 6.98
CA LEU A 607 -17.46 24.38 7.05
C LEU A 607 -18.69 24.70 7.92
N ARG A 608 -19.75 23.88 7.85
CA ARG A 608 -20.94 24.03 8.71
C ARG A 608 -20.58 23.84 10.19
N HIS A 609 -19.85 22.79 10.53
CA HIS A 609 -19.37 22.55 11.90
C HIS A 609 -18.46 23.71 12.39
N ALA A 610 -17.60 24.23 11.52
CA ALA A 610 -16.70 25.33 11.82
C ALA A 610 -17.47 26.64 12.06
N ALA A 611 -18.53 26.90 11.28
CA ALA A 611 -19.41 28.05 11.46
C ALA A 611 -20.17 27.99 12.79
N ARG A 612 -20.66 26.81 13.18
CA ARG A 612 -21.29 26.59 14.49
C ARG A 612 -20.31 26.86 15.63
N LEU A 613 -19.06 26.42 15.50
CA LEU A 613 -18.01 26.70 16.47
C LEU A 613 -17.73 28.21 16.60
N LYS A 614 -17.58 28.92 15.48
CA LYS A 614 -17.40 30.38 15.46
C LYS A 614 -18.56 31.11 16.14
N ALA A 615 -19.80 30.68 15.91
CA ALA A 615 -20.96 31.24 16.58
C ALA A 615 -20.91 31.05 18.11
N ARG A 616 -20.48 29.88 18.61
CA ARG A 616 -20.30 29.60 20.04
C ARG A 616 -19.16 30.41 20.67
N LEU A 617 -18.09 30.65 19.91
CA LEU A 617 -16.99 31.54 20.32
C LEU A 617 -17.39 33.03 20.29
N GLY A 618 -18.62 33.34 19.89
CA GLY A 618 -19.15 34.69 19.88
C GLY A 618 -18.79 35.49 18.62
N ASP A 619 -18.28 34.84 17.56
CA ASP A 619 -17.84 35.44 16.30
C ASP A 619 -18.81 35.14 15.14
N PRO A 620 -19.94 35.87 15.03
CA PRO A 620 -20.88 35.68 13.93
C PRO A 620 -20.29 36.12 12.59
N ALA A 621 -19.36 37.08 12.55
CA ALA A 621 -18.75 37.52 11.30
C ALA A 621 -17.90 36.40 10.69
N GLY A 622 -17.08 35.72 11.50
CA GLY A 622 -16.35 34.52 11.09
C GLY A 622 -17.27 33.37 10.69
N ALA A 623 -18.37 33.15 11.44
CA ALA A 623 -19.37 32.14 11.08
C ALA A 623 -19.97 32.42 9.68
N ARG A 624 -20.26 33.69 9.36
CA ARG A 624 -20.74 34.08 8.02
C ARG A 624 -19.74 33.73 6.92
N ALA A 625 -18.48 34.10 7.11
CA ALA A 625 -17.43 33.86 6.13
C ALA A 625 -17.29 32.37 5.77
N LEU A 626 -17.43 31.48 6.76
CA LEU A 626 -17.42 30.02 6.53
C LEU A 626 -18.66 29.54 5.77
N LEU A 627 -19.85 30.04 6.12
CA LEU A 627 -21.10 29.65 5.45
C LEU A 627 -21.16 30.10 3.99
N ASP A 628 -20.54 31.25 3.66
CA ASP A 628 -20.53 31.80 2.30
C ASP A 628 -19.69 30.93 1.33
N GLU A 629 -18.76 30.12 1.85
CA GLU A 629 -17.90 29.20 1.10
C GLU A 629 -18.49 27.78 0.99
N ILE A 630 -19.64 27.50 1.63
CA ILE A 630 -20.29 26.19 1.50
C ILE A 630 -20.85 26.01 0.08
N PRO A 631 -20.42 24.98 -0.67
CA PRO A 631 -20.85 24.79 -2.05
C PRO A 631 -22.32 24.34 -2.14
N THR A 632 -22.75 23.43 -1.26
CA THR A 632 -24.09 22.83 -1.36
C THR A 632 -25.19 23.76 -0.81
N PRO A 633 -26.33 23.94 -1.53
CA PRO A 633 -27.43 24.75 -1.04
C PRO A 633 -28.06 24.26 0.27
N ALA A 634 -28.17 22.93 0.44
CA ALA A 634 -28.77 22.32 1.63
C ALA A 634 -27.96 22.63 2.90
N ASP A 635 -26.64 22.44 2.89
CA ASP A 635 -25.82 22.75 4.07
C ASP A 635 -25.66 24.25 4.31
N ARG A 636 -25.79 25.11 3.28
CA ARG A 636 -25.90 26.57 3.49
C ARG A 636 -27.13 26.94 4.31
N VAL A 637 -28.28 26.37 3.97
CA VAL A 637 -29.54 26.58 4.72
C VAL A 637 -29.41 26.02 6.13
N ARG A 638 -28.94 24.78 6.26
CA ARG A 638 -28.74 24.14 7.57
C ARG A 638 -27.78 24.93 8.44
N GLY A 639 -26.62 25.29 7.93
CA GLY A 639 -25.60 26.03 8.66
C GLY A 639 -26.07 27.40 9.10
N ALA A 640 -26.80 28.13 8.25
CA ALA A 640 -27.39 29.41 8.63
C ALA A 640 -28.43 29.24 9.76
N ALA A 641 -29.29 28.23 9.67
CA ALA A 641 -30.29 27.93 10.70
C ALA A 641 -29.66 27.43 12.02
N ASP A 642 -28.63 26.58 11.94
CA ASP A 642 -27.88 26.09 13.11
C ASP A 642 -27.17 27.26 13.83
N VAL A 643 -26.49 28.14 13.09
CA VAL A 643 -25.86 29.35 13.65
C VAL A 643 -26.90 30.29 14.27
N ALA A 644 -28.04 30.49 13.60
CA ALA A 644 -29.14 31.29 14.15
C ALA A 644 -29.67 30.69 15.47
N THR A 645 -29.82 29.37 15.53
CA THR A 645 -30.23 28.64 16.74
C THR A 645 -29.25 28.89 17.88
N ILE A 646 -27.95 28.74 17.64
CA ILE A 646 -26.88 28.96 18.64
C ILE A 646 -26.90 30.41 19.15
N LEU A 647 -26.97 31.39 18.25
CA LEU A 647 -27.00 32.81 18.60
C LEU A 647 -28.27 33.17 19.38
N ALA A 648 -29.43 32.67 18.96
CA ALA A 648 -30.70 32.90 19.64
C ALA A 648 -30.72 32.26 21.04
N ALA A 649 -30.18 31.04 21.19
CA ALA A 649 -30.02 30.39 22.49
C ALA A 649 -29.08 31.17 23.43
N ALA A 650 -28.10 31.89 22.89
CA ALA A 650 -27.25 32.81 23.63
C ALA A 650 -27.88 34.21 23.88
N GLY A 651 -29.16 34.41 23.52
CA GLY A 651 -29.89 35.67 23.68
C GLY A 651 -29.58 36.74 22.62
N ARG A 652 -28.82 36.42 21.57
CA ARG A 652 -28.40 37.34 20.49
C ARG A 652 -29.41 37.31 19.32
N HIS A 653 -30.69 37.55 19.62
CA HIS A 653 -31.78 37.37 18.66
C HIS A 653 -31.68 38.27 17.42
N ASP A 654 -31.21 39.51 17.56
CA ASP A 654 -31.07 40.43 16.41
C ASP A 654 -30.00 39.93 15.43
N GLU A 655 -28.92 39.34 15.95
CA GLU A 655 -27.86 38.75 15.11
C GLU A 655 -28.31 37.42 14.50
N ALA A 656 -29.03 36.59 15.26
CA ALA A 656 -29.64 35.36 14.74
C ALA A 656 -30.54 35.64 13.52
N ARG A 657 -31.33 36.73 13.55
CA ARG A 657 -32.18 37.17 12.43
C ARG A 657 -31.41 37.55 11.16
N THR A 658 -30.12 37.86 11.26
CA THR A 658 -29.28 38.12 10.07
C THR A 658 -28.87 36.83 9.36
N PHE A 659 -28.87 35.70 10.06
CA PHE A 659 -28.62 34.36 9.49
C PHE A 659 -29.90 33.71 9.01
N PHE A 660 -30.98 33.93 9.73
CA PHE A 660 -32.28 33.34 9.42
C PHE A 660 -33.39 34.36 9.68
N ASP A 661 -33.87 34.99 8.62
CA ASP A 661 -34.88 36.06 8.65
C ASP A 661 -36.32 35.53 8.64
N GLY A 662 -36.48 34.21 8.48
CA GLY A 662 -37.76 33.53 8.42
C GLY A 662 -38.40 33.45 7.02
N ASP A 663 -37.65 33.76 5.96
CA ASP A 663 -37.99 33.44 4.57
C ASP A 663 -37.73 31.95 4.27
N GLU A 664 -38.81 31.18 4.12
CA GLU A 664 -38.77 29.74 3.89
C GLU A 664 -38.40 29.37 2.44
N SER A 665 -38.35 30.32 1.50
CA SER A 665 -38.15 30.04 0.07
C SER A 665 -36.84 29.31 -0.22
N ARG A 666 -35.76 29.66 0.50
CA ARG A 666 -34.45 29.00 0.37
C ARG A 666 -34.45 27.60 0.97
N ALA A 667 -35.15 27.41 2.09
CA ALA A 667 -35.30 26.10 2.69
C ALA A 667 -36.13 25.17 1.80
N GLU A 668 -37.26 25.63 1.28
CA GLU A 668 -38.09 24.84 0.37
C GLU A 668 -37.37 24.49 -0.94
N ALA A 669 -36.55 25.39 -1.47
CA ALA A 669 -35.77 25.13 -2.68
C ALA A 669 -34.60 24.14 -2.46
N ALA A 670 -34.14 23.97 -1.22
CA ALA A 670 -33.03 23.09 -0.88
C ALA A 670 -33.47 21.67 -0.49
N LEU A 671 -34.78 21.42 -0.34
CA LEU A 671 -35.31 20.12 0.05
C LEU A 671 -35.35 19.15 -1.14
N ASP A 672 -34.88 17.93 -0.91
CA ASP A 672 -35.04 16.77 -1.78
C ASP A 672 -35.59 15.58 -0.98
N GLU A 673 -35.73 14.41 -1.60
CA GLU A 673 -36.31 13.24 -0.93
C GLU A 673 -35.42 12.65 0.19
N TYR A 674 -34.11 12.87 0.13
CA TYR A 674 -33.13 12.29 1.06
C TYR A 674 -32.79 13.23 2.22
N ASN A 675 -32.93 14.54 2.05
CA ASN A 675 -32.41 15.53 3.00
C ASN A 675 -33.46 16.16 3.94
N VAL A 676 -34.74 15.79 3.80
CA VAL A 676 -35.86 16.44 4.49
C VAL A 676 -35.66 16.51 6.00
N ALA A 677 -35.27 15.40 6.63
CA ALA A 677 -35.08 15.35 8.08
C ALA A 677 -34.00 16.33 8.56
N PHE A 678 -32.93 16.50 7.79
CA PHE A 678 -31.78 17.34 8.13
C PHE A 678 -32.05 18.84 7.95
N VAL A 679 -32.63 19.24 6.82
CA VAL A 679 -32.94 20.65 6.54
C VAL A 679 -34.09 21.11 7.43
N ALA A 680 -35.16 20.31 7.52
CA ALA A 680 -36.35 20.68 8.28
C ALA A 680 -36.06 20.81 9.78
N SER A 681 -35.20 19.95 10.35
CA SER A 681 -34.86 20.03 11.78
C SER A 681 -34.03 21.26 12.12
N SER A 682 -33.03 21.63 11.31
CA SER A 682 -32.24 22.85 11.50
C SER A 682 -33.13 24.10 11.41
N VAL A 683 -34.01 24.18 10.40
CA VAL A 683 -34.97 25.29 10.24
C VAL A 683 -35.94 25.36 11.43
N ALA A 684 -36.45 24.21 11.88
CA ALA A 684 -37.32 24.15 13.06
C ALA A 684 -36.61 24.61 14.33
N GLY A 685 -35.33 24.24 14.50
CA GLY A 685 -34.48 24.67 15.60
C GLY A 685 -34.34 26.19 15.64
N ALA A 686 -34.09 26.82 14.49
CA ALA A 686 -33.97 28.28 14.40
C ALA A 686 -35.27 28.99 14.79
N TYR A 687 -36.42 28.53 14.26
CA TYR A 687 -37.73 29.07 14.64
C TYR A 687 -38.00 28.88 16.14
N ALA A 688 -37.72 27.69 16.69
CA ALA A 688 -37.96 27.39 18.10
C ALA A 688 -37.12 28.28 19.02
N ALA A 689 -35.82 28.44 18.73
CA ALA A 689 -34.92 29.28 19.52
C ALA A 689 -35.28 30.78 19.45
N MET A 690 -35.96 31.22 18.39
CA MET A 690 -36.50 32.59 18.27
C MET A 690 -37.92 32.74 18.83
N GLY A 691 -38.55 31.67 19.31
CA GLY A 691 -39.92 31.68 19.84
C GLY A 691 -41.02 31.78 18.78
N ASP A 692 -40.76 31.34 17.54
CA ASP A 692 -41.73 31.36 16.44
C ASP A 692 -42.56 30.05 16.41
N PRO A 693 -43.90 30.12 16.38
CA PRO A 693 -44.76 28.93 16.39
C PRO A 693 -44.63 28.05 15.13
N ARG A 694 -44.05 28.55 14.04
CA ARG A 694 -43.77 27.73 12.83
C ARG A 694 -42.84 26.55 13.10
N ALA A 695 -42.07 26.60 14.18
CA ALA A 695 -41.19 25.50 14.59
C ALA A 695 -41.90 24.15 14.66
N ASP A 696 -43.14 24.10 15.15
CA ASP A 696 -43.87 22.83 15.33
C ASP A 696 -44.21 22.16 13.99
N ALA A 697 -44.54 22.96 12.96
CA ALA A 697 -44.83 22.43 11.63
C ALA A 697 -43.56 21.84 10.98
N TRP A 698 -42.42 22.53 11.13
CA TRP A 698 -41.14 22.06 10.59
C TRP A 698 -40.61 20.83 11.34
N PHE A 699 -40.73 20.75 12.66
CA PHE A 699 -40.38 19.54 13.41
C PHE A 699 -41.30 18.36 13.06
N ALA A 700 -42.60 18.60 12.82
CA ALA A 700 -43.51 17.55 12.37
C ALA A 700 -43.10 17.01 10.98
N ARG A 701 -42.70 17.90 10.06
CA ARG A 701 -42.16 17.53 8.74
C ARG A 701 -40.88 16.72 8.86
N ALA A 702 -39.95 17.15 9.71
CA ALA A 702 -38.67 16.45 9.91
C ALA A 702 -38.87 15.03 10.47
N ARG A 703 -39.78 14.86 11.44
CA ARG A 703 -40.10 13.54 12.02
C ARG A 703 -40.79 12.61 11.03
N ALA A 704 -41.65 13.14 10.17
CA ALA A 704 -42.32 12.34 9.14
C ALA A 704 -41.34 11.74 8.11
N ALA A 705 -40.15 12.34 7.97
CA ALA A 705 -39.10 11.90 7.05
C ALA A 705 -38.09 10.92 7.67
N ILE A 706 -38.35 10.38 8.87
CA ILE A 706 -37.46 9.39 9.50
C ILE A 706 -37.69 7.97 8.93
N GLU A 707 -38.94 7.56 8.69
CA GLU A 707 -39.31 6.14 8.57
C GLU A 707 -39.62 5.56 7.17
N PRO A 708 -39.62 6.28 6.03
CA PRO A 708 -39.51 5.60 4.73
C PRO A 708 -38.05 5.39 4.28
N GLU A 709 -37.06 5.80 5.08
CA GLU A 709 -35.67 5.94 4.63
C GLU A 709 -34.77 4.76 5.01
N THR A 710 -33.69 4.57 4.24
CA THR A 710 -32.68 3.52 4.46
C THR A 710 -31.83 3.74 5.71
N ASN A 711 -31.68 4.99 6.19
CA ASN A 711 -30.85 5.37 7.34
C ASN A 711 -31.63 6.12 8.45
N PRO A 712 -32.61 5.45 9.10
CA PRO A 712 -33.48 6.08 10.09
C PRO A 712 -32.73 6.51 11.37
N GLY A 713 -31.56 5.92 11.66
CA GLY A 713 -30.72 6.28 12.80
C GLY A 713 -30.18 7.72 12.71
N GLU A 714 -29.54 8.06 11.59
CA GLU A 714 -28.96 9.38 11.32
C GLU A 714 -30.04 10.47 11.26
N HIS A 715 -31.19 10.18 10.64
CA HIS A 715 -32.30 11.14 10.53
C HIS A 715 -32.87 11.46 11.91
N ARG A 716 -33.08 10.43 12.73
CA ARG A 716 -33.55 10.56 14.10
C ARG A 716 -32.58 11.35 14.96
N LEU A 717 -31.28 11.08 14.83
CA LEU A 717 -30.22 11.81 15.50
C LEU A 717 -30.24 13.32 15.15
N ALA A 718 -30.34 13.66 13.87
CA ALA A 718 -30.37 15.05 13.42
C ALA A 718 -31.56 15.83 13.99
N VAL A 719 -32.75 15.21 14.01
CA VAL A 719 -33.96 15.82 14.59
C VAL A 719 -33.83 15.97 16.10
N ALA A 720 -33.34 14.94 16.80
CA ALA A 720 -33.15 14.97 18.24
C ALA A 720 -32.14 16.05 18.67
N TRP A 721 -31.04 16.18 17.93
CA TRP A 721 -30.02 17.19 18.20
C TRP A 721 -30.60 18.60 18.07
N ALA A 722 -31.31 18.90 16.99
CA ALA A 722 -31.94 20.21 16.80
C ALA A 722 -32.94 20.56 17.93
N LEU A 723 -33.71 19.57 18.42
CA LEU A 723 -34.61 19.73 19.56
C LEU A 723 -33.83 20.06 20.86
N ILE A 724 -32.72 19.37 21.12
CA ILE A 724 -31.90 19.61 22.30
C ILE A 724 -31.23 20.99 22.23
N GLU A 725 -30.72 21.37 21.06
CA GLU A 725 -30.05 22.66 20.84
C GLU A 725 -30.99 23.84 21.06
N CYS A 726 -32.23 23.76 20.58
CA CYS A 726 -33.22 24.84 20.74
C CYS A 726 -33.94 24.84 22.11
N GLY A 727 -33.55 23.94 23.03
CA GLY A 727 -34.09 23.88 24.39
C GLY A 727 -35.33 23.00 24.58
N ARG A 728 -35.77 22.26 23.56
CA ARG A 728 -36.85 21.24 23.62
C ARG A 728 -36.31 19.88 24.04
N GLU A 729 -35.53 19.86 25.11
CA GLU A 729 -34.71 18.72 25.51
C GLU A 729 -35.52 17.44 25.78
N ASN A 730 -36.69 17.54 26.40
CA ASN A 730 -37.55 16.39 26.67
C ASN A 730 -38.03 15.68 25.40
N GLU A 731 -38.25 16.44 24.33
CA GLU A 731 -38.68 15.87 23.04
C GLU A 731 -37.52 15.24 22.29
N GLY A 732 -36.35 15.89 22.29
CA GLY A 732 -35.14 15.30 21.74
C GLY A 732 -34.76 14.01 22.46
N ARG A 733 -34.80 14.01 23.80
CA ARG A 733 -34.61 12.82 24.65
C ARG A 733 -35.58 11.70 24.29
N ALA A 734 -36.88 12.01 24.15
CA ALA A 734 -37.87 11.00 23.81
C ALA A 734 -37.58 10.36 22.45
N LEU A 735 -37.11 11.16 21.48
CA LEU A 735 -36.76 10.69 20.15
C LEU A 735 -35.50 9.81 20.14
N LEU A 736 -34.47 10.15 20.93
CA LEU A 736 -33.26 9.31 21.09
C LEU A 736 -33.57 7.92 21.69
N LEU A 737 -34.63 7.82 22.50
CA LEU A 737 -35.05 6.56 23.13
C LEU A 737 -35.99 5.71 22.26
N ASP A 738 -36.41 6.21 21.09
CA ASP A 738 -37.44 5.60 20.23
C ASP A 738 -36.88 4.57 19.21
N GLY A 739 -35.64 4.11 19.41
CA GLY A 739 -34.97 3.08 18.58
C GLY A 739 -34.14 3.64 17.41
N GLY A 740 -33.49 2.75 16.65
CA GLY A 740 -32.58 3.07 15.55
C GLY A 740 -31.15 3.35 16.03
N THR A 741 -30.18 2.58 15.53
CA THR A 741 -28.76 2.70 15.90
C THR A 741 -28.03 3.49 14.82
N PRO A 742 -27.65 4.76 15.06
CA PRO A 742 -26.85 5.52 14.11
C PRO A 742 -25.43 4.97 14.05
N THR A 743 -24.75 5.23 12.94
CA THR A 743 -23.32 4.96 12.80
C THR A 743 -22.47 5.64 13.89
N VAL A 744 -21.36 5.02 14.26
CA VAL A 744 -20.39 5.58 15.23
C VAL A 744 -19.87 6.97 14.82
N PHE A 745 -19.69 7.19 13.51
CA PHE A 745 -19.31 8.48 12.92
C PHE A 745 -20.31 9.62 13.19
N SER A 746 -21.54 9.27 13.54
CA SER A 746 -22.61 10.23 13.81
C SER A 746 -22.92 10.32 15.31
N SER A 747 -22.87 9.21 16.04
CA SER A 747 -23.19 9.17 17.48
C SER A 747 -22.10 9.82 18.35
N VAL A 748 -20.81 9.62 18.05
CA VAL A 748 -19.69 10.13 18.86
C VAL A 748 -19.68 11.67 18.93
N PRO A 749 -19.88 12.42 17.83
CA PRO A 749 -20.10 13.87 17.88
C PRO A 749 -21.21 14.30 18.85
N LEU A 750 -22.33 13.56 18.93
CA LEU A 750 -23.40 13.86 19.89
C LEU A 750 -22.94 13.65 21.34
N LEU A 751 -22.17 12.60 21.64
CA LEU A 751 -21.65 12.39 22.99
C LEU A 751 -20.72 13.53 23.41
N ALA A 752 -19.80 13.92 22.52
CA ALA A 752 -18.93 15.07 22.72
C ALA A 752 -19.76 16.34 22.97
N TYR A 753 -20.75 16.60 22.13
CA TYR A 753 -21.70 17.71 22.25
C TYR A 753 -22.37 17.76 23.63
N LEU A 754 -22.95 16.64 24.08
CA LEU A 754 -23.68 16.58 25.34
C LEU A 754 -22.76 16.88 26.52
N ILE A 755 -21.54 16.33 26.52
CA ILE A 755 -20.58 16.55 27.59
C ILE A 755 -20.09 18.00 27.61
N LEU A 756 -19.69 18.52 26.45
CA LEU A 756 -19.15 19.88 26.31
C LEU A 756 -20.21 20.96 26.58
N THR A 757 -21.50 20.64 26.47
CA THR A 757 -22.61 21.52 26.89
C THR A 757 -23.18 21.23 28.28
N HIS A 758 -22.50 20.40 29.07
CA HIS A 758 -22.89 20.06 30.45
C HIS A 758 -24.25 19.33 30.57
N ARG A 759 -24.63 18.55 29.56
CA ARG A 759 -25.83 17.70 29.52
C ARG A 759 -25.52 16.25 29.88
N ASP A 760 -24.74 16.08 30.95
CA ASP A 760 -24.27 14.77 31.43
C ASP A 760 -25.41 13.80 31.77
N HIS A 761 -26.59 14.30 32.15
CA HIS A 761 -27.74 13.47 32.45
C HIS A 761 -28.23 12.73 31.21
N LEU A 762 -28.29 13.40 30.05
CA LEU A 762 -28.62 12.74 28.78
C LEU A 762 -27.56 11.73 28.39
N ALA A 763 -26.28 12.09 28.49
CA ALA A 763 -25.17 11.17 28.19
C ALA A 763 -25.29 9.86 29.00
N ARG A 764 -25.58 9.94 30.31
CA ARG A 764 -25.77 8.75 31.16
C ARG A 764 -26.99 7.91 30.80
N GLU A 765 -28.02 8.50 30.21
CA GLU A 765 -29.21 7.78 29.78
C GLU A 765 -29.02 7.08 28.43
N ILE A 766 -28.22 7.65 27.54
CA ILE A 766 -28.00 7.09 26.19
C ILE A 766 -26.84 6.10 26.11
N ILE A 767 -25.79 6.24 26.94
CA ILE A 767 -24.68 5.28 27.01
C ILE A 767 -25.16 3.82 27.11
N PRO A 768 -26.11 3.45 28.00
CA PRO A 768 -26.55 2.06 28.15
C PRO A 768 -27.51 1.56 27.05
N LEU A 769 -27.86 2.38 26.05
CA LEU A 769 -28.80 1.96 25.01
C LEU A 769 -28.16 0.91 24.10
N ARG A 770 -28.76 -0.29 24.11
CA ARG A 770 -28.41 -1.39 23.24
C ARG A 770 -29.46 -1.60 22.16
N ASP A 771 -29.01 -2.05 20.99
CA ASP A 771 -29.90 -2.56 19.97
C ASP A 771 -30.29 -4.01 20.32
N PRO A 772 -31.56 -4.28 20.67
CA PRO A 772 -31.99 -5.62 21.03
C PRO A 772 -32.04 -6.60 19.83
N ALA A 773 -31.92 -6.10 18.60
CA ALA A 773 -31.96 -6.90 17.37
C ALA A 773 -30.58 -7.12 16.73
N ALA A 774 -29.52 -6.50 17.25
CA ALA A 774 -28.17 -6.62 16.70
C ALA A 774 -27.61 -8.04 16.87
N GLU A 775 -27.09 -8.60 15.77
CA GLU A 775 -26.34 -9.85 15.79
C GLU A 775 -24.95 -9.66 16.44
N GLU A 776 -24.29 -10.75 16.83
CA GLU A 776 -23.04 -10.71 17.61
C GLU A 776 -21.89 -9.97 16.90
N TRP A 777 -21.94 -9.88 15.57
CA TRP A 777 -20.96 -9.18 14.72
C TRP A 777 -21.37 -7.73 14.37
N GLN A 778 -22.55 -7.26 14.82
CA GLN A 778 -23.05 -5.91 14.59
C GLN A 778 -22.84 -5.02 15.82
N ALA A 779 -22.90 -3.70 15.63
CA ALA A 779 -22.87 -2.75 16.72
C ALA A 779 -24.03 -3.01 17.70
N GLN A 780 -23.70 -3.31 18.95
CA GLN A 780 -24.64 -3.67 20.01
C GLN A 780 -25.29 -2.45 20.67
N GLY A 781 -24.84 -1.23 20.37
CA GLY A 781 -25.37 0.01 20.94
C GLY A 781 -24.82 1.27 20.27
N TRP A 782 -25.24 2.44 20.74
CA TRP A 782 -24.84 3.73 20.13
C TRP A 782 -23.37 4.09 20.35
N PHE A 783 -22.76 3.54 21.40
CA PHE A 783 -21.43 3.89 21.89
C PHE A 783 -20.63 2.65 22.28
N ASP A 784 -20.91 1.50 21.67
CA ASP A 784 -20.18 0.25 21.95
C ASP A 784 -18.74 0.25 21.37
N GLY A 785 -18.45 1.13 20.41
CA GLY A 785 -17.12 1.38 19.85
C GLY A 785 -16.12 2.06 20.80
N TRP A 786 -14.84 1.92 20.45
CA TRP A 786 -13.71 2.47 21.22
C TRP A 786 -13.61 3.99 21.15
N GLU A 787 -14.15 4.59 20.09
CA GLU A 787 -14.21 6.03 19.85
C GLU A 787 -14.92 6.78 20.98
N ALA A 788 -15.95 6.17 21.59
CA ALA A 788 -16.61 6.73 22.76
C ALA A 788 -15.68 6.74 23.98
N VAL A 789 -14.88 5.69 24.19
CA VAL A 789 -13.90 5.59 25.28
C VAL A 789 -12.85 6.69 25.14
N GLU A 790 -12.39 6.96 23.92
CA GLU A 790 -11.42 8.02 23.63
C GLU A 790 -11.96 9.42 23.94
N VAL A 791 -13.22 9.72 23.57
CA VAL A 791 -13.86 10.99 23.93
C VAL A 791 -13.91 11.17 25.45
N LEU A 792 -14.33 10.13 26.18
CA LEU A 792 -14.44 10.18 27.65
C LEU A 792 -13.07 10.33 28.31
N ALA A 793 -12.04 9.67 27.79
CA ALA A 793 -10.68 9.78 28.29
C ALA A 793 -10.08 11.17 28.04
N ARG A 794 -10.22 11.70 26.81
CA ARG A 794 -9.70 13.02 26.44
C ARG A 794 -10.36 14.16 27.21
N LEU A 795 -11.69 14.11 27.37
CA LEU A 795 -12.44 15.11 28.16
C LEU A 795 -12.27 14.95 29.68
N GLY A 796 -11.51 13.95 30.15
CA GLY A 796 -11.28 13.75 31.58
C GLY A 796 -12.55 13.36 32.32
N ARG A 797 -13.33 12.40 31.78
CA ARG A 797 -14.61 11.92 32.32
C ARG A 797 -14.53 10.48 32.83
N PRO A 798 -13.72 10.20 33.87
CA PRO A 798 -13.61 8.85 34.43
C PRO A 798 -14.91 8.38 35.08
N ASP A 799 -15.84 9.28 35.39
CA ASP A 799 -17.17 8.92 35.87
C ASP A 799 -18.01 8.28 34.76
N LEU A 800 -18.08 8.89 33.57
CA LEU A 800 -18.83 8.37 32.44
C LEU A 800 -18.16 7.13 31.83
N LEU A 801 -16.82 7.07 31.81
CA LEU A 801 -16.10 5.90 31.30
C LEU A 801 -16.39 4.65 32.14
N ARG A 802 -16.57 4.81 33.46
CA ARG A 802 -17.02 3.70 34.33
C ARG A 802 -18.48 3.30 34.07
N GLU A 803 -19.35 4.22 33.70
CA GLU A 803 -20.72 3.88 33.30
C GLU A 803 -20.74 3.11 31.97
N TRP A 804 -19.92 3.53 31.00
CA TRP A 804 -19.71 2.80 29.75
C TRP A 804 -19.19 1.38 30.00
N ALA A 805 -18.14 1.24 30.82
CA ALA A 805 -17.52 -0.05 31.12
C ALA A 805 -18.46 -1.06 31.78
N ARG A 806 -19.47 -0.59 32.54
CA ARG A 806 -20.50 -1.48 33.12
C ARG A 806 -21.38 -2.13 32.07
N VAL A 807 -21.50 -1.53 30.89
CA VAL A 807 -22.39 -1.97 29.81
C VAL A 807 -21.61 -2.71 28.72
N TYR A 808 -20.43 -2.22 28.37
CA TYR A 808 -19.64 -2.71 27.23
C TYR A 808 -18.23 -3.19 27.60
N GLY A 809 -17.78 -3.01 28.85
CA GLY A 809 -16.39 -3.26 29.23
C GLY A 809 -16.00 -4.74 29.35
N ASP A 810 -16.95 -5.67 29.34
CA ASP A 810 -16.66 -7.11 29.35
C ASP A 810 -15.89 -7.50 28.08
N GLY A 811 -14.65 -7.96 28.24
CA GLY A 811 -13.76 -8.33 27.14
C GLY A 811 -12.87 -7.20 26.60
N TYR A 812 -12.98 -5.98 27.14
CA TYR A 812 -12.15 -4.83 26.74
C TYR A 812 -11.14 -4.43 27.82
N ALA A 813 -9.92 -4.08 27.40
CA ALA A 813 -8.85 -3.59 28.27
C ALA A 813 -8.87 -2.05 28.39
N TYR A 814 -9.87 -1.50 29.08
CA TYR A 814 -10.12 -0.04 29.17
C TYR A 814 -9.37 0.68 30.31
N GLU A 815 -8.57 -0.04 31.09
CA GLU A 815 -7.93 0.47 32.31
C GLU A 815 -6.95 1.63 32.03
N ASP A 816 -6.23 1.58 30.92
CA ASP A 816 -5.27 2.61 30.53
C ASP A 816 -5.99 3.92 30.17
N GLN A 817 -7.11 3.83 29.45
CA GLN A 817 -7.96 4.96 29.09
C GLN A 817 -8.66 5.53 30.31
N LEU A 818 -9.05 4.69 31.28
CA LEU A 818 -9.55 5.16 32.57
C LEU A 818 -8.47 5.94 33.33
N ALA A 819 -7.23 5.44 33.36
CA ALA A 819 -6.11 6.14 33.99
C ALA A 819 -5.81 7.47 33.29
N GLN A 820 -5.89 7.50 31.95
CA GLN A 820 -5.79 8.72 31.15
C GLN A 820 -6.91 9.71 31.48
N ALA A 821 -8.16 9.24 31.57
CA ALA A 821 -9.32 10.05 31.97
C ALA A 821 -9.11 10.67 33.35
N GLU A 822 -8.63 9.90 34.33
CA GLU A 822 -8.34 10.39 35.67
C GLU A 822 -7.17 11.38 35.70
N ALA A 823 -6.16 11.19 34.85
CA ALA A 823 -5.07 12.15 34.70
C ALA A 823 -5.57 13.46 34.10
N ASN A 824 -6.36 13.39 33.03
CA ASN A 824 -6.96 14.55 32.36
C ASN A 824 -7.93 15.30 33.28
N ALA A 825 -8.75 14.59 34.07
CA ALA A 825 -9.63 15.19 35.07
C ALA A 825 -8.88 15.97 36.16
N ARG A 826 -7.62 15.60 36.43
CA ARG A 826 -6.74 16.25 37.43
C ARG A 826 -5.87 17.37 36.83
N ARG A 827 -5.84 17.53 35.51
CA ARG A 827 -5.01 18.56 34.87
C ARG A 827 -5.59 19.94 35.13
N ASP A 828 -4.70 20.89 35.45
CA ASP A 828 -5.05 22.31 35.55
C ASP A 828 -5.27 22.90 34.14
N PRO A 829 -6.48 23.37 33.80
CA PRO A 829 -6.76 23.99 32.51
C PRO A 829 -5.95 25.28 32.25
N ALA A 830 -5.42 25.91 33.31
CA ALA A 830 -4.61 27.12 33.22
C ALA A 830 -3.10 26.86 33.02
N ARG A 831 -2.68 25.58 32.97
CA ARG A 831 -1.27 25.22 32.77
C ARG A 831 -0.80 25.66 31.37
N PRO A 832 0.35 26.35 31.23
CA PRO A 832 0.94 26.66 29.93
C PRO A 832 1.24 25.38 29.13
N ARG A 833 0.87 25.39 27.86
CA ARG A 833 1.11 24.32 26.89
C ARG A 833 1.86 24.87 25.67
N PRO A 834 2.81 24.12 25.08
CA PRO A 834 3.29 22.81 25.55
C PRO A 834 4.19 22.92 26.79
N SER A 835 4.27 21.85 27.58
CA SER A 835 5.30 21.70 28.62
C SER A 835 6.65 21.31 28.02
N GLU A 836 7.74 21.48 28.76
CA GLU A 836 9.10 21.10 28.29
C GLU A 836 9.17 19.66 27.78
N GLY A 837 8.50 18.71 28.44
CA GLY A 837 8.46 17.31 28.02
C GLY A 837 7.63 17.08 26.76
N GLU A 838 6.50 17.79 26.59
CA GLU A 838 5.69 17.71 25.35
C GLU A 838 6.44 18.33 24.17
N LEU A 839 7.17 19.42 24.40
CA LEU A 839 8.02 20.06 23.40
C LEU A 839 9.19 19.16 22.98
N ALA A 840 9.86 18.51 23.94
CA ALA A 840 10.91 17.55 23.64
C ALA A 840 10.39 16.36 22.83
N ALA A 841 9.21 15.83 23.18
CA ALA A 841 8.58 14.74 22.43
C ALA A 841 8.23 15.14 20.99
N LEU A 842 7.78 16.38 20.76
CA LEU A 842 7.58 16.90 19.41
C LEU A 842 8.88 16.95 18.60
N ILE A 843 9.97 17.45 19.21
CA ILE A 843 11.28 17.55 18.55
C ILE A 843 11.81 16.16 18.18
N ASP A 844 11.71 15.20 19.08
CA ASP A 844 12.14 13.82 18.83
C ASP A 844 11.29 13.15 17.73
N ALA A 845 9.98 13.39 17.72
CA ALA A 845 9.09 12.88 16.70
C ALA A 845 9.36 13.52 15.32
N TYR A 846 9.63 14.82 15.26
CA TYR A 846 10.03 15.50 14.02
C TYR A 846 11.39 15.02 13.50
N ALA A 847 12.36 14.79 14.40
CA ALA A 847 13.65 14.20 14.03
C ALA A 847 13.50 12.76 13.48
N THR A 848 12.50 12.01 13.97
CA THR A 848 12.15 10.69 13.43
C THR A 848 11.49 10.83 12.06
N LEU A 849 10.53 11.74 11.91
CA LEU A 849 9.85 12.04 10.65
C LEU A 849 10.84 12.40 9.53
N ARG A 850 11.87 13.21 9.84
CA ARG A 850 12.92 13.57 8.87
C ARG A 850 13.75 12.39 8.37
N LYS A 851 13.74 11.26 9.08
CA LYS A 851 14.43 10.02 8.68
C LYS A 851 13.52 9.01 7.99
N THR A 852 12.20 9.16 8.12
CA THR A 852 11.22 8.32 7.41
C THR A 852 11.32 8.55 5.90
N PRO A 853 11.18 7.54 5.03
CA PRO A 853 11.10 7.72 3.58
C PRO A 853 9.95 8.65 3.18
N ARG A 854 10.14 9.53 2.18
CA ARG A 854 9.17 10.60 1.83
C ARG A 854 7.78 10.08 1.48
N SER A 855 7.71 8.99 0.72
CA SER A 855 6.51 8.22 0.36
C SER A 855 5.76 7.59 1.54
N GLN A 856 6.38 7.57 2.73
CA GLN A 856 5.80 7.06 3.98
C GLN A 856 5.69 8.16 5.04
N ARG A 857 5.94 9.43 4.67
CA ARG A 857 5.90 10.56 5.62
C ARG A 857 4.52 11.11 5.82
N GLU A 858 3.58 10.90 4.91
CA GLU A 858 2.28 11.55 5.00
C GLU A 858 1.57 11.18 6.29
N HIS A 859 1.30 9.89 6.54
CA HIS A 859 0.61 9.47 7.75
C HIS A 859 1.36 9.85 9.05
N PRO A 860 2.69 9.67 9.17
CA PRO A 860 3.45 10.20 10.30
C PRO A 860 3.37 11.73 10.46
N THR A 861 3.29 12.49 9.36
CA THR A 861 3.12 13.96 9.40
C THR A 861 1.73 14.33 9.93
N GLN A 862 0.69 13.63 9.48
CA GLN A 862 -0.68 13.76 9.97
C GLN A 862 -0.74 13.53 11.49
N LEU A 863 -0.14 12.44 11.98
CA LEU A 863 -0.08 12.12 13.41
C LEU A 863 0.68 13.18 14.21
N LEU A 864 1.82 13.67 13.68
CA LEU A 864 2.61 14.69 14.35
C LEU A 864 1.90 16.05 14.37
N ALA A 865 1.13 16.38 13.32
CA ALA A 865 0.31 17.59 13.28
C ALA A 865 -0.79 17.56 14.35
N VAL A 866 -1.45 16.40 14.51
CA VAL A 866 -2.43 16.15 15.59
C VAL A 866 -1.76 16.28 16.96
N GLN A 867 -0.60 15.65 17.16
CA GLN A 867 0.16 15.75 18.42
C GLN A 867 0.57 17.21 18.73
N ALA A 868 0.97 17.98 17.71
CA ALA A 868 1.31 19.39 17.87
C ALA A 868 0.08 20.23 18.27
N ALA A 869 -1.09 19.96 17.71
CA ALA A 869 -2.35 20.59 18.12
C ALA A 869 -2.73 20.21 19.56
N GLU A 870 -2.63 18.94 19.93
CA GLU A 870 -2.98 18.43 21.27
C GLU A 870 -2.14 19.05 22.39
N CYS A 871 -0.85 19.25 22.14
CA CYS A 871 0.04 19.91 23.09
C CYS A 871 0.02 21.45 22.99
N GLY A 872 -0.83 22.04 22.14
CA GLY A 872 -1.03 23.49 22.02
C GLY A 872 0.07 24.24 21.27
N HIS A 873 0.90 23.53 20.49
CA HIS A 873 1.95 24.13 19.67
C HIS A 873 1.45 24.41 18.25
N LEU A 874 0.55 25.38 18.11
CA LEU A 874 -0.11 25.71 16.83
C LEU A 874 0.85 26.11 15.71
N GLY A 875 2.02 26.68 16.05
CA GLY A 875 3.08 26.97 15.07
C GLY A 875 3.61 25.73 14.36
N ALA A 876 3.80 24.64 15.11
CA ALA A 876 4.28 23.37 14.60
C ALA A 876 3.16 22.64 13.85
N ALA A 877 1.93 22.67 14.39
CA ALA A 877 0.77 22.10 13.70
C ALA A 877 0.57 22.76 12.32
N LEU A 878 0.59 24.09 12.24
CA LEU A 878 0.44 24.83 10.98
C LEU A 878 1.55 24.49 9.96
N ASP A 879 2.81 24.42 10.42
CA ASP A 879 3.94 24.02 9.57
C ASP A 879 3.75 22.61 9.01
N LEU A 880 3.38 21.65 9.84
CA LEU A 880 3.18 20.25 9.44
C LEU A 880 1.98 20.09 8.50
N ILE A 881 0.85 20.76 8.78
CA ILE A 881 -0.35 20.68 7.93
C ILE A 881 -0.05 21.19 6.51
N ARG A 882 0.77 22.24 6.37
CA ARG A 882 1.16 22.76 5.05
C ARG A 882 2.05 21.81 4.23
N ARG A 883 2.62 20.79 4.86
CA ARG A 883 3.43 19.75 4.20
C ARG A 883 2.58 18.58 3.70
N LEU A 884 1.28 18.55 4.04
CA LEU A 884 0.34 17.53 3.57
C LEU A 884 -0.19 17.86 2.16
N PRO A 885 -0.71 16.86 1.42
CA PRO A 885 -1.35 17.06 0.12
C PRO A 885 -2.51 18.05 0.19
N ALA A 886 -2.70 18.84 -0.87
CA ALA A 886 -3.66 19.96 -0.92
C ALA A 886 -4.78 19.78 -1.96
N ASP A 887 -4.77 18.63 -2.64
CA ASP A 887 -5.65 18.21 -3.72
C ASP A 887 -6.89 17.44 -3.23
N ASP A 888 -6.85 16.97 -1.98
CA ASP A 888 -7.93 16.22 -1.34
C ASP A 888 -8.31 16.77 0.05
N LEU A 889 -9.39 16.23 0.65
CA LEU A 889 -9.82 16.65 1.98
C LEU A 889 -9.00 15.98 3.11
N ASN A 890 -8.36 14.84 2.88
CA ASN A 890 -7.65 14.10 3.91
C ASN A 890 -6.30 14.72 4.25
N GLY A 891 -5.69 15.49 3.34
CA GLY A 891 -4.47 16.24 3.57
C GLY A 891 -4.67 17.54 4.36
N GLN A 892 -4.36 18.69 3.75
CA GLN A 892 -4.32 19.97 4.46
C GLN A 892 -5.67 20.38 5.07
N ALA A 893 -6.76 20.24 4.30
CA ALA A 893 -8.08 20.73 4.69
C ALA A 893 -8.60 20.00 5.94
N GLY A 894 -8.63 18.68 5.91
CA GLY A 894 -9.08 17.85 7.03
C GLY A 894 -8.24 18.07 8.28
N HIS A 895 -6.92 18.14 8.15
CA HIS A 895 -6.04 18.36 9.31
C HIS A 895 -6.12 19.78 9.86
N ALA A 896 -6.43 20.79 9.04
CA ALA A 896 -6.74 22.12 9.54
C ALA A 896 -8.02 22.10 10.40
N PHE A 897 -9.07 21.41 9.97
CA PHE A 897 -10.29 21.24 10.79
C PHE A 897 -10.03 20.44 12.06
N ARG A 898 -9.32 19.31 11.99
CA ARG A 898 -8.92 18.51 13.16
C ARG A 898 -8.15 19.34 14.18
N ALA A 899 -7.16 20.13 13.73
CA ALA A 899 -6.42 21.03 14.60
C ALA A 899 -7.32 22.08 15.26
N ILE A 900 -8.31 22.61 14.56
CA ILE A 900 -9.33 23.51 15.14
C ILE A 900 -10.14 22.79 16.22
N TRP A 901 -10.63 21.58 15.96
CA TRP A 901 -11.40 20.79 16.93
C TRP A 901 -10.58 20.53 18.20
N ILE A 902 -9.38 19.98 18.03
CA ILE A 902 -8.47 19.66 19.14
C ILE A 902 -8.15 20.91 19.96
N THR A 903 -7.83 22.02 19.29
CA THR A 903 -7.47 23.27 19.97
C THR A 903 -8.62 23.82 20.81
N VAL A 904 -9.86 23.69 20.35
CA VAL A 904 -11.02 24.30 21.01
C VAL A 904 -11.71 23.37 22.00
N THR A 905 -11.76 22.07 21.72
CA THR A 905 -12.53 21.09 22.52
C THR A 905 -11.68 20.01 23.16
N GLY A 906 -10.40 19.90 22.78
CA GLY A 906 -9.52 18.80 23.21
C GLY A 906 -9.83 17.47 22.51
N LEU A 907 -10.70 17.47 21.50
CA LEU A 907 -11.14 16.28 20.78
C LEU A 907 -10.81 16.36 19.30
N ASP A 908 -10.51 15.21 18.72
CA ASP A 908 -10.25 15.03 17.30
C ASP A 908 -11.48 14.50 16.55
N VAL A 909 -12.64 15.05 16.90
CA VAL A 909 -13.94 14.76 16.27
C VAL A 909 -14.71 16.07 16.15
N GLU A 910 -15.60 16.20 15.16
CA GLU A 910 -16.42 17.41 15.03
C GLU A 910 -17.33 17.53 16.25
N PRO A 911 -17.16 18.56 17.09
CA PRO A 911 -17.78 18.56 18.41
C PRO A 911 -19.23 19.08 18.42
N TRP A 912 -19.70 19.64 17.31
CA TRP A 912 -20.94 20.41 17.25
C TRP A 912 -21.68 20.16 15.97
#